data_AF-A0A1H7WTK9-F1
#
_entry.id   AF-A0A1H7WTK9-F1
#
_cell.length_a   1.000
_cell.length_b   1.000
_cell.length_c   1.000
_cell.angle_alpha   90.00
_cell.angle_beta   90.00
_cell.angle_gamma   90.00
#
_symmetry.space_group_name_H-M   'P 1'
#
loop_
_entity.id
_entity.type
_entity.pdbx_description
1 polymer ?
#
loop_
_entity_poly.entity_id
_entity_poly.type
_entity_poly.pdbx_seq_one_letter_code
_entity_poly.pdbx_strand_id
1 'polypeptide(L)'
;MTIDEIKQRIKKSVANQEYIKGKETRFYILTLKYSDNHYGVKLLDHHKEVESTDINGRLDAAKQAGMRLLQRHFSSAIISDITMVHYKDDRPSGVPWLKDRDEVLLELLTKIKSTDIDNEFNWSGGKSDNMNKTVSKNQILYGPPGTGKTFNVINHALKILNPDIDSDLLTDPARRDEAVQLYNRYIESNQVVFCTFHQSYSYEDFVEGIRFVKESEGYEVRDGVFKRICNAARAVVTNRRHTYDFDLSTTNFHKISLGNTKDANDDIYDYCIQNNQIAMGWGNQVDYSLCSNKDEIRGKYLEFANDDRKFGVDAVDRFKHGIDIDDIVIVSNGNYKARAIGKVTGEYEYDEAGVIDYHHFRSVEWLWVSKDDADIVPVERILIDKIFSQQAIYMLAKDDLNLESLRELITGRNEQGTGESQFIIVIDEINRGNISKIFGELITLIEPDKRLGQKNEISITLPYSGLKFNVPSNIHILGTMNTADRSIALLDTALRRRFDFIEMMPNYNVLPSDVEGLDARLLLQTLNDRIEYLYDRDHVIGHAYFITEEPTLDFYISVMQQKIIPLLQEYFYDNWESIEQVLGGAGKNEKDTDFLIIKKTVSAKQLFVHTSKLPEYEKARYVIQANPTLKALTRIYKQNGNADKQEAVE
;
A
#
# COMPACT_ATOMS: atom_id res chain seq x y z
N MET A 1 -26.99 28.65 38.63
CA MET A 1 -27.37 27.55 39.54
C MET A 1 -26.13 26.71 39.81
N THR A 2 -25.91 26.25 41.03
CA THR A 2 -24.77 25.40 41.38
C THR A 2 -24.98 23.96 40.88
N ILE A 3 -23.90 23.22 40.62
CA ILE A 3 -23.94 21.81 40.17
C ILE A 3 -24.79 20.95 41.12
N ASP A 4 -24.82 21.27 42.41
CA ASP A 4 -25.61 20.54 43.40
C ASP A 4 -27.11 20.86 43.37
N GLU A 5 -27.51 22.08 43.05
CA GLU A 5 -28.92 22.45 42.81
C GLU A 5 -29.47 21.75 41.55
N ILE A 6 -28.63 21.62 40.52
CA ILE A 6 -28.93 20.88 39.29
C ILE A 6 -29.10 19.39 39.59
N LYS A 7 -28.19 18.79 40.36
CA LYS A 7 -28.30 17.39 40.81
C LYS A 7 -29.59 17.15 41.59
N GLN A 8 -30.00 18.06 42.48
CA GLN A 8 -31.26 17.94 43.22
C GLN A 8 -32.49 18.02 42.32
N ARG A 9 -32.51 18.92 41.32
CA ARG A 9 -33.63 19.03 40.37
C ARG A 9 -33.77 17.79 39.48
N ILE A 10 -32.66 17.23 39.00
CA ILE A 10 -32.64 15.98 38.23
C ILE A 10 -33.13 14.82 39.08
N LYS A 11 -32.68 14.72 40.34
CA LYS A 11 -33.12 13.69 41.27
C LYS A 11 -34.64 13.76 41.52
N LYS A 12 -35.20 14.97 41.58
CA LYS A 12 -36.65 15.23 41.71
C LYS A 12 -37.44 14.86 40.45
N SER A 13 -36.89 15.17 39.27
CA SER A 13 -37.51 14.83 37.97
C SER A 13 -37.49 13.32 37.68
N VAL A 14 -36.40 12.64 38.05
CA VAL A 14 -36.25 11.18 37.90
C VAL A 14 -37.13 10.43 38.92
N ALA A 15 -37.29 10.98 40.14
CA ALA A 15 -38.16 10.42 41.17
C ALA A 15 -39.66 10.52 40.83
N ASN A 16 -40.08 11.46 39.98
CA ASN A 16 -41.50 11.71 39.72
C ASN A 16 -42.15 10.77 38.68
N GLN A 17 -41.45 9.78 38.10
CA GLN A 17 -42.01 8.73 37.22
C GLN A 17 -42.92 9.19 36.06
N GLU A 18 -43.06 10.49 35.78
CA GLU A 18 -44.07 11.04 34.87
C GLU A 18 -43.78 10.80 33.37
N TYR A 19 -42.75 10.02 33.02
CA TYR A 19 -42.41 9.72 31.62
C TYR A 19 -42.77 8.30 31.16
N ILE A 20 -43.44 7.49 31.99
CA ILE A 20 -43.85 6.14 31.60
C ILE A 20 -45.35 6.10 31.31
N LYS A 21 -45.68 6.17 30.01
CA LYS A 21 -46.70 5.30 29.42
C LYS A 21 -46.16 4.72 28.11
N GLY A 22 -45.61 3.51 28.21
CA GLY A 22 -45.24 2.66 27.08
C GLY A 22 -43.74 2.45 26.91
N LYS A 23 -43.27 1.28 27.41
CA LYS A 23 -41.90 0.71 27.37
C LYS A 23 -40.85 1.40 28.27
N GLU A 24 -40.30 0.62 29.19
CA GLU A 24 -39.11 0.97 29.99
C GLU A 24 -37.90 0.92 29.05
N THR A 25 -37.42 2.08 28.64
CA THR A 25 -36.21 2.19 27.81
C THR A 25 -34.98 1.96 28.67
N ARG A 26 -34.00 1.19 28.18
CA ARG A 26 -32.81 0.83 28.95
C ARG A 26 -31.86 2.02 29.13
N PHE A 27 -31.53 2.71 28.04
CA PHE A 27 -30.55 3.79 28.02
C PHE A 27 -31.22 5.16 27.89
N TYR A 28 -30.84 6.10 28.75
CA TYR A 28 -31.29 7.49 28.65
C TYR A 28 -30.12 8.44 28.43
N ILE A 29 -30.25 9.31 27.43
CA ILE A 29 -29.32 10.41 27.18
C ILE A 29 -30.03 11.71 27.53
N LEU A 30 -29.58 12.39 28.58
CA LEU A 30 -30.18 13.63 29.05
C LEU A 30 -29.27 14.81 28.73
N THR A 31 -29.80 15.87 28.12
CA THR A 31 -29.06 17.14 27.96
C THR A 31 -29.69 18.25 28.78
N LEU A 32 -28.88 19.04 29.47
CA LEU A 32 -29.27 20.08 30.41
C LEU A 32 -28.74 21.42 29.89
N LYS A 33 -29.59 22.35 29.44
CA LYS A 33 -29.15 23.67 28.98
C LYS A 33 -28.88 24.58 30.17
N TYR A 34 -27.63 25.00 30.35
CA TYR A 34 -27.21 25.95 31.39
C TYR A 34 -27.15 27.39 30.87
N SER A 35 -26.71 27.59 29.63
CA SER A 35 -26.66 28.88 28.94
C SER A 35 -26.76 28.67 27.42
N ASP A 36 -26.71 29.73 26.61
CA ASP A 36 -26.93 29.63 25.16
C ASP A 36 -25.96 28.73 24.40
N ASN A 37 -24.73 28.58 24.89
CA ASN A 37 -23.72 27.69 24.31
C ASN A 37 -23.10 26.75 25.35
N HIS A 38 -23.85 26.33 26.36
CA HIS A 38 -23.35 25.43 27.40
C HIS A 38 -24.41 24.41 27.85
N TYR A 39 -24.08 23.13 27.70
CA TYR A 39 -24.97 22.00 28.02
C TYR A 39 -24.26 20.96 28.87
N GLY A 40 -24.92 20.48 29.92
CA GLY A 40 -24.55 19.23 30.58
C GLY A 40 -25.16 18.04 29.85
N VAL A 41 -24.45 16.93 29.74
CA VAL A 41 -24.89 15.69 29.10
C VAL A 41 -24.71 14.53 30.06
N LYS A 42 -25.73 13.67 30.21
CA LYS A 42 -25.70 12.50 31.07
C LYS A 42 -26.16 11.25 30.34
N LEU A 43 -25.42 10.16 30.50
CA LEU A 43 -25.84 8.82 30.09
C LEU A 43 -26.32 8.04 31.31
N LEU A 44 -27.50 7.43 31.22
CA LEU A 44 -28.04 6.51 32.22
C LEU A 44 -28.26 5.12 31.61
N ASP A 45 -27.96 4.06 32.35
CA ASP A 45 -28.39 2.67 32.10
C ASP A 45 -29.33 2.25 33.23
N HIS A 46 -30.55 1.83 32.90
CA HIS A 46 -31.61 1.54 33.88
C HIS A 46 -31.78 2.65 34.93
N HIS A 47 -31.86 3.90 34.46
CA HIS A 47 -31.99 5.12 35.29
C HIS A 47 -30.82 5.41 36.26
N LYS A 48 -29.71 4.65 36.20
CA LYS A 48 -28.50 4.92 36.96
C LYS A 48 -27.47 5.63 36.10
N GLU A 49 -26.85 6.68 36.63
CA GLU A 49 -25.84 7.45 35.91
C GLU A 49 -24.60 6.61 35.64
N VAL A 50 -24.22 6.52 34.36
CA VAL A 50 -23.02 5.83 33.87
C VAL A 50 -21.88 6.84 33.76
N GLU A 51 -22.10 7.91 33.01
CA GLU A 51 -21.12 9.00 32.82
C GLU A 51 -21.87 10.33 32.56
N SER A 52 -21.25 11.44 32.95
CA SER A 52 -21.71 12.78 32.61
C SER A 52 -20.56 13.70 32.20
N THR A 53 -20.86 14.67 31.34
CA THR A 53 -19.88 15.62 30.81
C THR A 53 -20.54 16.95 30.49
N ASP A 54 -19.77 18.03 30.46
CA ASP A 54 -20.24 19.36 30.07
C ASP A 54 -19.66 19.75 28.70
N ILE A 55 -20.54 20.23 27.82
CA ILE A 55 -20.23 20.54 26.42
C ILE A 55 -20.45 22.02 26.18
N ASN A 56 -19.40 22.69 25.70
CA ASN A 56 -19.49 24.02 25.13
C ASN A 56 -19.95 23.92 23.67
N GLY A 57 -21.12 24.48 23.36
CA GLY A 57 -21.73 24.40 22.04
C GLY A 57 -23.26 24.51 22.08
N ARG A 58 -23.87 24.34 20.92
CA ARG A 58 -25.34 24.28 20.76
C ARG A 58 -25.86 22.88 21.08
N LEU A 59 -27.19 22.72 21.13
CA LEU A 59 -27.84 21.46 21.45
C LEU A 59 -27.31 20.27 20.63
N ASP A 60 -27.05 20.44 19.34
CA ASP A 60 -26.58 19.35 18.47
C ASP A 60 -25.22 18.78 18.92
N ALA A 61 -24.33 19.62 19.44
CA ALA A 61 -23.06 19.16 20.02
C ALA A 61 -23.29 18.32 21.29
N ALA A 62 -24.27 18.69 22.10
CA ALA A 62 -24.67 17.94 23.29
C ALA A 62 -25.31 16.59 22.92
N LYS A 63 -26.12 16.55 21.85
CA LYS A 63 -26.71 15.32 21.31
C LYS A 63 -25.62 14.33 20.84
N GLN A 64 -24.67 14.82 20.04
CA GLN A 64 -23.54 14.02 19.55
C GLN A 64 -22.68 13.50 20.70
N ALA A 65 -22.38 14.34 21.70
CA ALA A 65 -21.62 13.91 22.87
C ALA A 65 -22.34 12.80 23.65
N GLY A 66 -23.66 12.90 23.82
CA GLY A 66 -24.45 11.88 24.50
C GLY A 66 -24.44 10.54 23.77
N MET A 67 -24.53 10.56 22.44
CA MET A 67 -24.44 9.35 21.62
C MET A 67 -23.04 8.72 21.62
N ARG A 68 -21.97 9.54 21.65
CA ARG A 68 -20.59 9.05 21.81
C ARG A 68 -20.35 8.41 23.17
N LEU A 69 -20.92 8.97 24.24
CA LEU A 69 -20.88 8.34 25.56
C LEU A 69 -21.55 6.97 25.53
N LEU A 70 -22.71 6.86 24.86
CA LEU A 70 -23.40 5.58 24.72
C LEU A 70 -22.55 4.57 23.96
N GLN A 71 -22.02 4.91 22.78
CA GLN A 71 -21.21 3.98 21.98
C GLN A 71 -19.92 3.54 22.69
N ARG A 72 -19.31 4.42 23.48
CA ARG A 72 -18.09 4.11 24.24
C ARG A 72 -18.31 3.01 25.27
N HIS A 73 -19.44 3.04 25.98
CA HIS A 73 -19.76 2.07 27.04
C HIS A 73 -20.59 0.88 26.54
N PHE A 74 -21.39 1.09 25.49
CA PHE A 74 -22.37 0.13 24.97
C PHE A 74 -22.40 0.18 23.44
N SER A 75 -21.32 -0.26 22.79
CA SER A 75 -21.16 -0.22 21.33
C SER A 75 -22.21 -1.03 20.54
N SER A 76 -22.85 -2.01 21.19
CA SER A 76 -23.92 -2.84 20.63
C SER A 76 -25.34 -2.39 20.98
N ALA A 77 -25.51 -1.17 21.54
CA ALA A 77 -26.84 -0.65 21.89
C ALA A 77 -27.74 -0.50 20.66
N ILE A 78 -28.95 -1.06 20.72
CA ILE A 78 -29.97 -0.95 19.68
C ILE A 78 -30.83 0.31 19.90
N ILE A 79 -31.27 0.96 18.82
CA ILE A 79 -31.96 2.26 18.87
C ILE A 79 -33.25 2.21 19.69
N SER A 80 -33.99 1.10 19.61
CA SER A 80 -35.23 0.90 20.36
C SER A 80 -35.05 0.95 21.88
N ASP A 81 -33.81 0.84 22.35
CA ASP A 81 -33.45 0.83 23.77
C ASP A 81 -32.85 2.17 24.23
N ILE A 82 -32.91 3.22 23.38
CA ILE A 82 -32.35 4.54 23.65
C ILE A 82 -33.47 5.58 23.72
N THR A 83 -33.43 6.46 24.71
CA THR A 83 -34.29 7.64 24.78
C THR A 83 -33.44 8.88 25.06
N MET A 84 -33.54 9.88 24.19
CA MET A 84 -32.82 11.15 24.34
C MET A 84 -33.78 12.30 24.68
N VAL A 85 -33.47 13.02 25.75
CA VAL A 85 -34.38 14.00 26.37
C VAL A 85 -33.63 15.25 26.80
N HIS A 86 -34.26 16.41 26.63
CA HIS A 86 -33.60 17.70 26.82
C HIS A 86 -34.34 18.60 27.83
N TYR A 87 -33.63 19.14 28.84
CA TYR A 87 -34.15 20.03 29.91
C TYR A 87 -33.46 21.41 30.01
N LYS A 88 -34.24 22.51 30.12
CA LYS A 88 -33.66 23.85 30.30
C LYS A 88 -33.76 24.27 31.75
N ASP A 89 -32.74 24.97 32.24
CA ASP A 89 -32.71 25.42 33.63
C ASP A 89 -33.75 26.51 33.97
N ASP A 90 -34.21 27.25 32.95
CA ASP A 90 -35.21 28.31 33.06
C ASP A 90 -36.67 27.81 33.08
N ARG A 91 -36.91 26.48 32.99
CA ARG A 91 -38.27 25.92 32.98
C ARG A 91 -38.79 25.52 34.38
N PRO A 92 -39.94 26.03 34.85
CA PRO A 92 -40.39 25.92 36.25
C PRO A 92 -40.76 24.54 36.82
N SER A 93 -40.55 23.41 36.14
CA SER A 93 -41.14 22.13 36.57
C SER A 93 -40.27 20.88 36.32
N GLY A 94 -39.04 21.03 35.84
CA GLY A 94 -38.20 19.89 35.47
C GLY A 94 -38.75 19.09 34.28
N VAL A 95 -39.73 19.63 33.54
CA VAL A 95 -40.29 19.02 32.34
C VAL A 95 -39.36 19.28 31.16
N PRO A 96 -39.00 18.26 30.35
CA PRO A 96 -38.15 18.44 29.20
C PRO A 96 -38.84 19.32 28.17
N TRP A 97 -38.05 20.09 27.44
CA TRP A 97 -38.60 20.91 26.36
C TRP A 97 -38.67 20.14 25.04
N LEU A 98 -37.95 19.02 24.94
CA LEU A 98 -37.87 18.18 23.74
C LEU A 98 -37.46 16.76 24.11
N LYS A 99 -38.10 15.77 23.50
CA LYS A 99 -37.62 14.39 23.38
C LYS A 99 -37.38 14.12 21.90
N ASP A 100 -36.22 13.59 21.56
CA ASP A 100 -35.90 13.27 20.17
C ASP A 100 -36.58 11.97 19.73
N ARG A 101 -36.91 11.89 18.44
CA ARG A 101 -37.48 10.70 17.79
C ARG A 101 -36.37 9.73 17.38
N ASP A 102 -36.72 8.47 17.20
CA ASP A 102 -35.78 7.40 16.79
C ASP A 102 -35.06 7.74 15.47
N GLU A 103 -35.71 8.47 14.55
CA GLU A 103 -35.10 8.99 13.31
C GLU A 103 -33.88 9.89 13.59
N VAL A 104 -33.97 10.77 14.61
CA VAL A 104 -32.88 11.67 14.99
C VAL A 104 -31.75 10.89 15.64
N LEU A 105 -32.07 9.86 16.43
CA LEU A 105 -31.08 8.96 17.01
C LEU A 105 -30.36 8.14 15.93
N LEU A 106 -31.10 7.65 14.93
CA LEU A 106 -30.55 6.95 13.79
C LEU A 106 -29.67 7.86 12.94
N GLU A 107 -30.09 9.11 12.71
CA GLU A 107 -29.28 10.10 12.01
C GLU A 107 -28.01 10.44 12.78
N LEU A 108 -28.09 10.60 14.11
CA LEU A 108 -26.92 10.84 14.95
C LEU A 108 -25.98 9.63 15.01
N LEU A 109 -26.50 8.41 15.10
CA LEU A 109 -25.69 7.18 15.05
C LEU A 109 -25.04 7.00 13.68
N THR A 110 -25.77 7.27 12.60
CA THR A 110 -25.23 7.22 11.24
C THR A 110 -24.18 8.31 11.06
N LYS A 111 -24.42 9.53 11.56
CA LYS A 111 -23.44 10.62 11.55
C LYS A 111 -22.23 10.32 12.41
N ILE A 112 -22.36 9.63 13.54
CA ILE A 112 -21.23 9.26 14.38
C ILE A 112 -20.48 8.08 13.78
N LYS A 113 -21.15 7.08 13.22
CA LYS A 113 -20.49 6.01 12.45
C LYS A 113 -19.82 6.55 11.19
N SER A 114 -20.44 7.52 10.50
CA SER A 114 -19.83 8.19 9.35
C SER A 114 -18.72 9.12 9.81
N THR A 115 -18.82 9.80 10.97
CA THR A 115 -17.67 10.51 11.53
C THR A 115 -16.63 9.59 12.15
N ASP A 116 -16.92 8.34 12.50
CA ASP A 116 -15.92 7.35 12.90
C ASP A 116 -15.24 6.76 11.66
N ILE A 117 -15.97 6.62 10.54
CA ILE A 117 -15.40 6.36 9.21
C ILE A 117 -14.58 7.58 8.74
N ASP A 118 -15.07 8.80 8.96
CA ASP A 118 -14.40 10.07 8.61
C ASP A 118 -13.32 10.45 9.64
N ASN A 119 -13.26 9.84 10.83
CA ASN A 119 -12.23 10.02 11.87
C ASN A 119 -11.21 8.86 11.87
N GLU A 120 -11.53 7.70 11.28
CA GLU A 120 -10.53 6.83 10.66
C GLU A 120 -9.92 7.53 9.42
N PHE A 121 -10.67 8.44 8.78
CA PHE A 121 -10.21 9.30 7.69
C PHE A 121 -9.72 10.72 8.10
N ASN A 122 -9.77 11.11 9.38
CA ASN A 122 -9.24 12.39 9.86
C ASN A 122 -8.63 12.25 11.25
N TRP A 123 -7.30 12.18 11.26
CA TRP A 123 -6.51 12.25 12.46
C TRP A 123 -6.62 13.66 13.08
N SER A 124 -7.46 13.80 14.10
CA SER A 124 -7.64 14.93 15.04
C SER A 124 -7.84 16.35 14.51
N GLY A 125 -8.84 17.02 15.08
CA GLY A 125 -8.98 18.47 15.03
C GLY A 125 -9.58 19.06 16.30
N GLY A 126 -8.93 18.87 17.44
CA GLY A 126 -9.06 19.77 18.58
C GLY A 126 -7.92 20.78 18.51
N LYS A 127 -8.24 22.06 18.30
CA LYS A 127 -7.44 23.30 18.39
C LYS A 127 -5.91 23.20 18.24
N SER A 128 -5.41 23.88 17.20
CA SER A 128 -4.07 24.44 17.01
C SER A 128 -3.01 24.07 18.06
N ASP A 129 -2.39 22.92 17.85
CA ASP A 129 -0.95 22.76 18.02
C ASP A 129 -0.43 22.22 16.69
N ASN A 130 0.52 22.94 16.08
CA ASN A 130 1.22 22.53 14.88
C ASN A 130 2.01 21.24 15.17
N MET A 131 1.42 20.08 14.90
CA MET A 131 2.16 18.86 14.61
C MET A 131 1.50 18.17 13.43
N ASN A 132 2.17 18.26 12.28
CA ASN A 132 1.94 17.40 11.12
C ASN A 132 1.81 15.96 11.60
N LYS A 133 0.61 15.44 11.48
CA LYS A 133 0.30 14.08 11.87
C LYS A 133 0.81 13.17 10.76
N THR A 134 2.07 12.75 10.92
CA THR A 134 2.88 12.01 9.94
C THR A 134 2.29 10.64 9.65
N VAL A 135 1.92 10.39 8.38
CA VAL A 135 1.51 9.07 7.89
C VAL A 135 2.56 8.03 8.31
N SER A 136 2.08 6.92 8.87
CA SER A 136 2.94 5.84 9.36
C SER A 136 3.81 5.28 8.24
N LYS A 137 5.08 5.05 8.54
CA LYS A 137 6.08 4.60 7.57
C LYS A 137 5.99 3.11 7.24
N ASN A 138 5.31 2.33 8.07
CA ASN A 138 5.18 0.89 7.92
C ASN A 138 3.72 0.52 8.15
N GLN A 139 3.02 0.06 7.12
CA GLN A 139 1.62 -0.29 7.19
C GLN A 139 1.39 -1.68 6.61
N ILE A 140 0.43 -2.42 7.16
CA ILE A 140 -0.05 -3.69 6.61
C ILE A 140 -1.55 -3.59 6.44
N LEU A 141 -2.02 -3.68 5.20
CA LEU A 141 -3.43 -3.82 4.87
C LEU A 141 -3.76 -5.31 4.99
N TYR A 142 -4.63 -5.66 5.95
CA TYR A 142 -4.94 -7.05 6.24
C TYR A 142 -6.43 -7.31 6.25
N GLY A 143 -6.82 -8.54 5.93
CA GLY A 143 -8.21 -8.96 6.04
C GLY A 143 -8.55 -10.16 5.16
N PRO A 144 -9.83 -10.53 5.11
CA PRO A 144 -10.32 -11.67 4.34
C PRO A 144 -10.02 -11.56 2.83
N PRO A 145 -10.07 -12.66 2.07
CA PRO A 145 -9.79 -12.64 0.64
C PRO A 145 -10.82 -11.82 -0.13
N GLY A 146 -10.36 -11.11 -1.16
CA GLY A 146 -11.22 -10.32 -2.04
C GLY A 146 -11.72 -8.99 -1.47
N THR A 147 -11.17 -8.47 -0.37
CA THR A 147 -11.58 -7.18 0.23
C THR A 147 -10.93 -5.96 -0.42
N GLY A 148 -10.29 -6.12 -1.58
CA GLY A 148 -9.70 -5.02 -2.34
C GLY A 148 -8.36 -4.50 -1.81
N LYS A 149 -7.62 -5.29 -1.01
CA LYS A 149 -6.31 -4.90 -0.43
C LYS A 149 -5.33 -4.37 -1.48
N THR A 150 -5.08 -5.10 -2.56
CA THR A 150 -4.16 -4.70 -3.65
C THR A 150 -4.55 -3.35 -4.27
N PHE A 151 -5.85 -3.08 -4.41
CA PHE A 151 -6.32 -1.79 -4.91
C PHE A 151 -6.09 -0.67 -3.89
N ASN A 152 -6.42 -0.91 -2.62
CA ASN A 152 -6.21 0.09 -1.58
C ASN A 152 -4.72 0.41 -1.37
N VAL A 153 -3.81 -0.54 -1.62
CA VAL A 153 -2.36 -0.24 -1.64
C VAL A 153 -2.02 0.87 -2.62
N ILE A 154 -2.62 0.89 -3.82
CA ILE A 154 -2.42 1.96 -4.80
C ILE A 154 -2.83 3.30 -4.21
N ASN A 155 -4.03 3.37 -3.64
CA ASN A 155 -4.55 4.62 -3.06
C ASN A 155 -3.67 5.13 -1.91
N HIS A 156 -3.26 4.23 -1.01
CA HIS A 156 -2.35 4.55 0.09
C HIS A 156 -1.00 5.03 -0.42
N ALA A 157 -0.43 4.34 -1.42
CA ALA A 157 0.84 4.69 -2.02
C ALA A 157 0.80 6.09 -2.66
N LEU A 158 -0.24 6.37 -3.45
CA LEU A 158 -0.42 7.67 -4.09
C LEU A 158 -0.58 8.80 -3.08
N LYS A 159 -1.34 8.57 -2.00
CA LYS A 159 -1.50 9.57 -0.92
C LYS A 159 -0.19 9.85 -0.18
N ILE A 160 0.69 8.86 -0.05
CA ILE A 160 2.03 9.02 0.54
C ILE A 160 2.96 9.78 -0.41
N LEU A 161 2.97 9.43 -1.70
CA LEU A 161 3.86 10.01 -2.72
C LEU A 161 3.48 11.46 -3.07
N ASN A 162 2.19 11.75 -3.02
CA ASN A 162 1.61 13.06 -3.26
C ASN A 162 0.53 13.36 -2.19
N PRO A 163 0.91 13.99 -1.06
CA PRO A 163 -0.02 14.33 0.02
C PRO A 163 -1.19 15.23 -0.42
N ASP A 164 -0.96 16.07 -1.43
CA ASP A 164 -1.93 17.01 -2.00
C ASP A 164 -2.71 16.41 -3.18
N ILE A 165 -2.60 15.10 -3.40
CA ILE A 165 -3.37 14.42 -4.45
C ILE A 165 -4.87 14.62 -4.22
N ASP A 166 -5.56 14.84 -5.34
CA ASP A 166 -7.02 14.93 -5.40
C ASP A 166 -7.66 13.70 -4.73
N SER A 167 -8.45 13.93 -3.69
CA SER A 167 -9.13 12.85 -2.97
C SER A 167 -10.07 12.07 -3.87
N ASP A 168 -10.70 12.75 -4.83
CA ASP A 168 -11.68 12.13 -5.71
C ASP A 168 -11.01 11.12 -6.66
N LEU A 169 -9.75 11.35 -7.04
CA LEU A 169 -8.95 10.38 -7.80
C LEU A 169 -8.77 9.06 -7.03
N LEU A 170 -8.70 9.12 -5.70
CA LEU A 170 -8.51 7.94 -4.86
C LEU A 170 -9.83 7.24 -4.50
N THR A 171 -10.94 7.97 -4.46
CA THR A 171 -12.23 7.46 -3.96
C THR A 171 -13.26 7.18 -5.05
N ASP A 172 -13.19 7.85 -6.19
CA ASP A 172 -14.15 7.67 -7.30
C ASP A 172 -13.81 6.40 -8.11
N PRO A 173 -14.67 5.38 -8.13
CA PRO A 173 -14.46 4.17 -8.93
C PRO A 173 -14.31 4.46 -10.44
N ALA A 174 -14.91 5.53 -10.97
CA ALA A 174 -14.82 5.88 -12.39
C ALA A 174 -13.43 6.41 -12.80
N ARG A 175 -12.63 6.89 -11.84
CA ARG A 175 -11.28 7.42 -12.07
C ARG A 175 -10.19 6.40 -11.72
N ARG A 176 -10.58 5.14 -11.53
CA ARG A 176 -9.67 4.05 -11.18
C ARG A 176 -8.50 3.90 -12.13
N ASP A 177 -8.75 3.93 -13.44
CA ASP A 177 -7.70 3.76 -14.44
C ASP A 177 -6.68 4.90 -14.40
N GLU A 178 -7.13 6.12 -14.10
CA GLU A 178 -6.26 7.29 -13.91
C GLU A 178 -5.34 7.10 -12.70
N ALA A 179 -5.85 6.61 -11.58
CA ALA A 179 -5.05 6.31 -10.39
C ALA A 179 -4.03 5.20 -10.65
N VAL A 180 -4.42 4.13 -11.35
CA VAL A 180 -3.52 3.03 -11.73
C VAL A 180 -2.41 3.53 -12.66
N GLN A 181 -2.73 4.36 -13.66
CA GLN A 181 -1.74 4.94 -14.56
C GLN A 181 -0.74 5.83 -13.82
N LEU A 182 -1.21 6.68 -12.89
CA LEU A 182 -0.33 7.49 -12.05
C LEU A 182 0.58 6.63 -11.18
N TYR A 183 0.05 5.56 -10.58
CA TYR A 183 0.82 4.63 -9.77
C TYR A 183 1.88 3.89 -10.59
N ASN A 184 1.56 3.48 -11.83
CA ASN A 184 2.51 2.83 -12.73
C ASN A 184 3.68 3.76 -13.09
N ARG A 185 3.47 5.08 -13.25
CA ARG A 185 4.58 6.03 -13.44
C ARG A 185 5.55 6.05 -12.24
N TYR A 186 5.03 5.89 -11.02
CA TYR A 186 5.89 5.77 -9.84
C TYR A 186 6.65 4.42 -9.78
N ILE A 187 6.10 3.36 -10.36
CA ILE A 187 6.83 2.09 -10.56
C ILE A 187 7.92 2.28 -11.61
N GLU A 188 7.59 2.87 -12.75
CA GLU A 188 8.52 3.11 -13.86
C GLU A 188 9.70 3.97 -13.41
N SER A 189 9.46 5.01 -12.60
CA SER A 189 10.52 5.84 -12.00
C SER A 189 11.27 5.18 -10.85
N ASN A 190 10.94 3.93 -10.47
CA ASN A 190 11.47 3.17 -9.34
C ASN A 190 11.31 3.89 -7.98
N GLN A 191 10.30 4.75 -7.84
CA GLN A 191 9.89 5.30 -6.54
C GLN A 191 9.01 4.30 -5.78
N VAL A 192 8.26 3.47 -6.50
CA VAL A 192 7.51 2.35 -5.97
C VAL A 192 8.13 1.06 -6.47
N VAL A 193 8.39 0.12 -5.57
CA VAL A 193 8.85 -1.22 -5.92
C VAL A 193 7.90 -2.25 -5.33
N PHE A 194 7.47 -3.20 -6.14
CA PHE A 194 6.54 -4.25 -5.73
C PHE A 194 7.26 -5.60 -5.65
N CYS A 195 7.02 -6.36 -4.58
CA CYS A 195 7.45 -7.75 -4.46
C CYS A 195 6.40 -8.58 -3.72
N THR A 196 6.38 -9.89 -4.00
CA THR A 196 5.48 -10.84 -3.33
C THR A 196 6.32 -11.84 -2.53
N PHE A 197 5.98 -12.04 -1.26
CA PHE A 197 6.65 -13.07 -0.46
C PHE A 197 6.07 -14.45 -0.74
N HIS A 198 6.94 -15.40 -1.06
CA HIS A 198 6.64 -16.82 -1.12
C HIS A 198 7.46 -17.58 -0.08
N GLN A 199 7.14 -18.85 0.17
CA GLN A 199 7.77 -19.65 1.22
C GLN A 199 9.30 -19.79 1.08
N SER A 200 9.81 -19.75 -0.16
CA SER A 200 11.25 -19.78 -0.46
C SER A 200 11.89 -18.40 -0.60
N TYR A 201 11.14 -17.30 -0.44
CA TYR A 201 11.68 -15.95 -0.52
C TYR A 201 12.63 -15.71 0.66
N SER A 202 13.80 -15.14 0.38
CA SER A 202 14.90 -15.15 1.34
C SER A 202 15.53 -13.78 1.55
N TYR A 203 16.42 -13.69 2.55
CA TYR A 203 17.26 -12.52 2.78
C TYR A 203 18.05 -12.13 1.53
N GLU A 204 18.51 -13.11 0.75
CA GLU A 204 19.33 -12.87 -0.45
C GLU A 204 18.56 -12.16 -1.56
N ASP A 205 17.24 -12.36 -1.61
CA ASP A 205 16.36 -11.73 -2.60
C ASP A 205 15.93 -10.33 -2.13
N PHE A 206 15.78 -10.16 -0.81
CA PHE A 206 15.28 -8.93 -0.21
C PHE A 206 16.35 -7.90 0.08
N VAL A 207 17.49 -8.30 0.65
CA VAL A 207 18.52 -7.41 1.18
C VAL A 207 19.79 -7.45 0.34
N GLU A 208 20.52 -8.55 0.35
CA GLU A 208 21.67 -8.78 -0.52
C GLU A 208 22.04 -10.26 -0.55
N GLY A 209 22.48 -10.74 -1.71
CA GLY A 209 22.84 -12.13 -1.91
C GLY A 209 24.02 -12.28 -2.84
N ILE A 210 24.73 -13.40 -2.73
CA ILE A 210 25.83 -13.73 -3.64
C ILE A 210 25.26 -14.36 -4.90
N ARG A 211 25.68 -13.89 -6.07
CA ARG A 211 25.29 -14.43 -7.38
C ARG A 211 26.52 -14.72 -8.23
N PHE A 212 26.49 -15.84 -8.94
CA PHE A 212 27.55 -16.18 -9.89
C PHE A 212 27.42 -15.30 -11.15
N VAL A 213 28.53 -14.74 -11.59
CA VAL A 213 28.63 -13.91 -12.80
C VAL A 213 29.53 -14.65 -13.78
N LYS A 214 28.96 -14.97 -14.95
CA LYS A 214 29.61 -15.84 -15.93
C LYS A 214 30.79 -15.13 -16.59
N GLU A 215 30.69 -13.82 -16.78
CA GLU A 215 31.67 -12.97 -17.45
C GLU A 215 32.97 -12.84 -16.64
N SER A 216 32.87 -12.86 -15.31
CA SER A 216 34.01 -12.76 -14.39
C SER A 216 34.44 -14.09 -13.81
N GLU A 217 33.81 -15.20 -14.22
CA GLU A 217 33.94 -16.55 -13.62
C GLU A 217 34.00 -16.51 -12.08
N GLY A 218 33.11 -15.74 -11.46
CA GLY A 218 33.22 -15.41 -10.04
C GLY A 218 31.87 -15.13 -9.39
N TYR A 219 31.93 -14.85 -8.09
CA TYR A 219 30.78 -14.52 -7.28
C TYR A 219 30.79 -13.03 -6.95
N GLU A 220 29.65 -12.37 -7.15
CA GLU A 220 29.45 -10.96 -6.82
C GLU A 220 28.27 -10.82 -5.86
N VAL A 221 28.40 -9.90 -4.91
CA VAL A 221 27.28 -9.52 -4.04
C VAL A 221 26.32 -8.66 -4.87
N ARG A 222 25.06 -9.07 -4.92
CA ARG A 222 23.98 -8.32 -5.57
C ARG A 222 23.02 -7.79 -4.52
N ASP A 223 22.64 -6.54 -4.68
CA ASP A 223 21.66 -5.89 -3.83
C ASP A 223 20.27 -6.46 -4.10
N GLY A 224 19.58 -6.87 -3.03
CA GLY A 224 18.19 -7.28 -3.04
C GLY A 224 17.24 -6.10 -3.16
N VAL A 225 15.94 -6.40 -3.33
CA VAL A 225 14.93 -5.38 -3.69
C VAL A 225 14.83 -4.24 -2.68
N PHE A 226 14.89 -4.53 -1.38
CA PHE A 226 14.80 -3.55 -0.31
C PHE A 226 16.05 -2.67 -0.21
N LYS A 227 17.23 -3.25 -0.40
CA LYS A 227 18.49 -2.50 -0.41
C LYS A 227 18.55 -1.54 -1.59
N ARG A 228 18.14 -1.99 -2.79
CA ARG A 228 18.10 -1.13 -4.00
C ARG A 228 17.20 0.09 -3.81
N ILE A 229 15.96 -0.08 -3.34
CA ILE A 229 15.06 1.06 -3.12
C ILE A 229 15.56 1.97 -2.00
N CYS A 230 16.17 1.43 -0.93
CA CYS A 230 16.80 2.25 0.10
C CYS A 230 17.94 3.10 -0.47
N ASN A 231 18.82 2.53 -1.30
CA ASN A 231 19.92 3.29 -1.91
C ASN A 231 19.38 4.39 -2.85
N ALA A 232 18.36 4.08 -3.65
CA ALA A 232 17.68 5.07 -4.49
C ALA A 232 17.09 6.22 -3.66
N ALA A 233 16.44 5.91 -2.53
CA ALA A 233 15.88 6.92 -1.65
C ALA A 233 16.94 7.79 -0.96
N ARG A 234 18.14 7.24 -0.64
CA ARG A 234 19.26 8.02 -0.10
C ARG A 234 19.84 8.99 -1.12
N ALA A 235 20.02 8.54 -2.37
CA ALA A 235 20.62 9.35 -3.42
C ALA A 235 19.90 10.70 -3.63
N VAL A 236 18.57 10.72 -3.39
CA VAL A 236 17.74 11.95 -3.46
C VAL A 236 17.90 12.84 -2.21
N VAL A 237 18.17 12.26 -1.03
CA VAL A 237 18.34 12.99 0.23
C VAL A 237 19.74 13.59 0.36
N THR A 238 20.78 12.89 -0.10
CA THR A 238 22.18 13.28 0.16
C THR A 238 22.71 14.36 -0.78
N ASN A 239 22.19 14.50 -2.01
CA ASN A 239 22.69 15.45 -3.01
C ASN A 239 21.63 16.45 -3.47
N ARG A 240 21.70 17.68 -2.96
CA ARG A 240 20.92 18.82 -3.42
C ARG A 240 21.85 19.94 -3.86
N ARG A 241 22.46 19.86 -5.05
CA ARG A 241 23.38 20.93 -5.46
C ARG A 241 23.07 21.61 -6.79
N HIS A 242 22.58 20.93 -7.83
CA HIS A 242 22.25 21.62 -9.08
C HIS A 242 21.02 21.02 -9.74
N THR A 243 20.04 21.87 -10.06
CA THR A 243 18.82 21.51 -10.80
C THR A 243 19.08 21.75 -12.28
N TYR A 244 19.25 20.70 -13.08
CA TYR A 244 19.45 20.83 -14.52
C TYR A 244 18.33 20.14 -15.30
N ASP A 245 17.49 20.95 -15.95
CA ASP A 245 16.47 20.47 -16.88
C ASP A 245 17.06 20.40 -18.29
N PHE A 246 17.17 19.18 -18.82
CA PHE A 246 17.80 18.90 -20.11
C PHE A 246 16.76 18.77 -21.23
N ASP A 247 17.13 19.21 -22.43
CA ASP A 247 16.34 19.05 -23.65
C ASP A 247 16.64 17.70 -24.30
N LEU A 248 15.65 16.80 -24.26
CA LEU A 248 15.72 15.47 -24.85
C LEU A 248 15.95 15.46 -26.36
N SER A 249 15.67 16.55 -27.07
CA SER A 249 15.90 16.63 -28.51
C SER A 249 17.37 16.82 -28.87
N THR A 250 18.15 17.47 -28.00
CA THR A 250 19.55 17.83 -28.26
C THR A 250 20.53 17.08 -27.38
N THR A 251 20.17 16.76 -26.13
CA THR A 251 21.06 16.09 -25.18
C THR A 251 21.20 14.61 -25.49
N ASN A 252 22.45 14.12 -25.54
CA ASN A 252 22.79 12.71 -25.54
C ASN A 252 23.29 12.27 -24.16
N PHE A 253 23.25 10.95 -23.94
CA PHE A 253 23.62 10.34 -22.67
C PHE A 253 24.73 9.34 -22.90
N HIS A 254 25.79 9.42 -22.12
CA HIS A 254 26.96 8.57 -22.29
C HIS A 254 27.28 7.87 -20.98
N LYS A 255 27.52 6.56 -21.05
CA LYS A 255 28.14 5.84 -19.94
C LYS A 255 29.64 5.98 -20.06
N ILE A 256 30.33 6.31 -18.96
CA ILE A 256 31.79 6.23 -18.85
C ILE A 256 32.24 5.42 -17.61
N SER A 257 33.33 4.67 -17.74
CA SER A 257 34.09 4.14 -16.61
C SER A 257 35.18 5.14 -16.25
N LEU A 258 35.20 5.59 -15.00
CA LEU A 258 36.19 6.55 -14.52
C LEU A 258 36.90 5.93 -13.32
N GLY A 259 38.20 5.66 -13.44
CA GLY A 259 39.00 5.02 -12.40
C GLY A 259 38.70 3.52 -12.19
N ASN A 260 39.23 2.95 -11.12
CA ASN A 260 39.05 1.55 -10.74
C ASN A 260 38.10 1.41 -9.54
N THR A 261 36.91 0.89 -9.78
CA THR A 261 35.88 0.72 -8.74
C THR A 261 36.20 -0.32 -7.67
N LYS A 262 37.26 -1.11 -7.83
CA LYS A 262 37.73 -2.10 -6.84
C LYS A 262 38.85 -1.56 -5.95
N ASP A 263 39.38 -0.38 -6.25
CA ASP A 263 40.41 0.27 -5.46
C ASP A 263 39.77 1.35 -4.57
N ALA A 264 40.02 1.28 -3.26
CA ALA A 264 39.51 2.26 -2.30
C ALA A 264 40.28 3.60 -2.34
N ASN A 265 41.45 3.62 -2.99
CA ASN A 265 42.28 4.81 -3.20
C ASN A 265 42.38 5.09 -4.71
N ASP A 266 41.24 5.26 -5.36
CA ASP A 266 41.14 5.54 -6.80
C ASP A 266 41.45 7.03 -7.07
N ASP A 267 42.75 7.37 -7.07
CA ASP A 267 43.24 8.73 -7.26
C ASP A 267 42.69 9.40 -8.54
N ILE A 268 42.36 8.62 -9.57
CA ILE A 268 41.80 9.10 -10.83
C ILE A 268 40.39 9.66 -10.63
N TYR A 269 39.52 8.91 -9.96
CA TYR A 269 38.14 9.36 -9.74
C TYR A 269 38.10 10.54 -8.80
N ASP A 270 38.81 10.46 -7.68
CA ASP A 270 38.85 11.54 -6.70
C ASP A 270 39.39 12.84 -7.31
N TYR A 271 40.44 12.74 -8.13
CA TYR A 271 40.95 13.88 -8.90
C TYR A 271 39.88 14.47 -9.83
N CYS A 272 39.20 13.63 -10.62
CA CYS A 272 38.20 14.07 -11.58
C CYS A 272 36.97 14.71 -10.91
N ILE A 273 36.52 14.17 -9.77
CA ILE A 273 35.45 14.77 -8.97
C ILE A 273 35.88 16.14 -8.44
N GLN A 274 37.08 16.24 -7.84
CA GLN A 274 37.58 17.49 -7.24
C GLN A 274 37.82 18.60 -8.27
N ASN A 275 38.22 18.23 -9.49
CA ASN A 275 38.57 19.17 -10.55
C ASN A 275 37.44 19.39 -11.57
N ASN A 276 36.25 18.81 -11.36
CA ASN A 276 35.11 18.96 -12.27
C ASN A 276 35.43 18.50 -13.71
N GLN A 277 36.02 17.32 -13.83
CA GLN A 277 36.44 16.74 -15.10
C GLN A 277 36.01 15.28 -15.23
N ILE A 278 35.87 14.80 -16.46
CA ILE A 278 35.91 13.36 -16.77
C ILE A 278 37.20 13.06 -17.51
N ALA A 279 37.70 11.85 -17.31
CA ALA A 279 38.92 11.39 -17.94
C ALA A 279 38.75 10.00 -18.57
N MET A 280 39.59 9.70 -19.56
CA MET A 280 39.57 8.40 -20.25
C MET A 280 40.95 7.75 -20.26
N GLY A 281 41.01 6.50 -19.82
CA GLY A 281 42.24 5.68 -19.77
C GLY A 281 42.61 4.94 -21.06
N TRP A 282 41.85 5.13 -22.13
CA TRP A 282 42.15 4.61 -23.48
C TRP A 282 42.70 5.72 -24.35
N GLY A 283 43.58 5.40 -25.32
CA GLY A 283 44.22 6.39 -26.18
C GLY A 283 45.73 6.54 -25.96
N ASN A 284 46.27 5.95 -24.88
CA ASN A 284 47.68 6.07 -24.49
C ASN A 284 48.10 7.54 -24.30
N GLN A 285 49.41 7.79 -24.19
CA GLN A 285 49.98 9.14 -24.06
C GLN A 285 50.15 9.78 -25.45
N VAL A 286 49.04 9.87 -26.21
CA VAL A 286 49.03 10.38 -27.58
C VAL A 286 48.06 11.54 -27.70
N ASP A 287 48.54 12.69 -28.15
CA ASP A 287 47.70 13.85 -28.38
C ASP A 287 46.85 13.71 -29.66
N TYR A 288 45.54 13.59 -29.49
CA TYR A 288 44.56 13.54 -30.58
C TYR A 288 43.89 14.89 -30.87
N SER A 289 44.32 15.99 -30.24
CA SER A 289 43.68 17.31 -30.37
C SER A 289 43.52 17.74 -31.83
N LEU A 290 44.53 17.49 -32.66
CA LEU A 290 44.56 17.83 -34.10
C LEU A 290 43.87 16.81 -35.02
N CYS A 291 43.38 15.67 -34.52
CA CYS A 291 42.65 14.71 -35.33
C CYS A 291 41.21 15.19 -35.54
N SER A 292 40.78 15.31 -36.79
CA SER A 292 39.45 15.80 -37.16
C SER A 292 38.41 14.69 -37.36
N ASN A 293 38.87 13.46 -37.51
CA ASN A 293 38.02 12.31 -37.79
C ASN A 293 38.63 11.01 -37.26
N LYS A 294 37.83 9.94 -37.31
CA LYS A 294 38.20 8.62 -36.79
C LYS A 294 39.39 7.97 -37.50
N ASP A 295 39.56 8.20 -38.80
CA ASP A 295 40.65 7.58 -39.55
C ASP A 295 42.00 8.20 -39.18
N GLU A 296 42.03 9.51 -38.91
CA GLU A 296 43.21 10.19 -38.34
C GLU A 296 43.54 9.71 -36.93
N ILE A 297 42.52 9.49 -36.09
CA ILE A 297 42.70 8.87 -34.76
C ILE A 297 43.31 7.48 -34.92
N ARG A 298 42.77 6.65 -35.83
CA ARG A 298 43.30 5.30 -36.09
C ARG A 298 44.77 5.35 -36.51
N GLY A 299 45.13 6.25 -37.43
CA GLY A 299 46.51 6.43 -37.88
C GLY A 299 47.45 6.69 -36.72
N LYS A 300 47.16 7.72 -35.90
CA LYS A 300 47.96 8.05 -34.71
C LYS A 300 47.99 6.94 -33.66
N TYR A 301 46.86 6.27 -33.45
CA TYR A 301 46.77 5.18 -32.46
C TYR A 301 47.66 3.99 -32.85
N LEU A 302 47.67 3.60 -34.12
CA LEU A 302 48.49 2.49 -34.63
C LEU A 302 49.98 2.78 -34.56
N GLU A 303 50.41 4.02 -34.84
CA GLU A 303 51.81 4.43 -34.76
C GLU A 303 52.40 4.26 -33.35
N PHE A 304 51.60 4.48 -32.31
CA PHE A 304 52.04 4.41 -30.92
C PHE A 304 51.82 3.03 -30.29
N ALA A 305 50.63 2.45 -30.43
CA ALA A 305 50.23 1.25 -29.69
C ALA A 305 50.80 -0.04 -30.30
N ASN A 306 51.22 -0.02 -31.57
CA ASN A 306 51.59 -1.19 -32.37
C ASN A 306 50.54 -2.33 -32.25
N ASP A 307 49.27 -1.94 -32.09
CA ASP A 307 48.13 -2.80 -31.77
C ASP A 307 46.86 -2.18 -32.38
N ASP A 308 46.12 -3.00 -33.13
CA ASP A 308 44.89 -2.63 -33.84
C ASP A 308 43.62 -2.99 -33.04
N ARG A 309 43.69 -2.89 -31.70
CA ARG A 309 42.50 -3.00 -30.85
C ARG A 309 41.48 -1.94 -31.28
N LYS A 310 40.54 -2.38 -32.11
CA LYS A 310 39.42 -1.59 -32.66
C LYS A 310 38.72 -0.75 -31.58
N PHE A 311 38.57 -1.30 -30.37
CA PHE A 311 37.90 -0.61 -29.27
C PHE A 311 38.67 0.63 -28.78
N GLY A 312 39.99 0.64 -28.78
CA GLY A 312 40.77 1.81 -28.33
C GLY A 312 40.53 3.03 -29.22
N VAL A 313 40.56 2.82 -30.54
CA VAL A 313 40.21 3.85 -31.53
C VAL A 313 38.75 4.30 -31.37
N ASP A 314 37.82 3.34 -31.21
CA ASP A 314 36.41 3.65 -30.99
C ASP A 314 36.18 4.46 -29.71
N ALA A 315 36.91 4.16 -28.62
CA ALA A 315 36.81 4.87 -27.35
C ALA A 315 37.30 6.32 -27.46
N VAL A 316 38.47 6.53 -28.08
CA VAL A 316 39.03 7.88 -28.31
C VAL A 316 38.09 8.70 -29.20
N ASP A 317 37.59 8.10 -30.28
CA ASP A 317 36.65 8.76 -31.20
C ASP A 317 35.34 9.13 -30.51
N ARG A 318 34.77 8.23 -29.69
CA ARG A 318 33.57 8.53 -28.89
C ARG A 318 33.81 9.66 -27.89
N PHE A 319 34.94 9.64 -27.17
CA PHE A 319 35.22 10.66 -26.17
C PHE A 319 35.53 12.03 -26.81
N LYS A 320 36.25 12.05 -27.94
CA LYS A 320 36.64 13.29 -28.63
C LYS A 320 35.54 13.87 -29.52
N HIS A 321 34.86 13.04 -30.32
CA HIS A 321 33.89 13.51 -31.32
C HIS A 321 32.44 13.14 -30.99
N GLY A 322 32.22 12.17 -30.10
CA GLY A 322 30.88 11.67 -29.78
C GLY A 322 30.21 12.30 -28.57
N ILE A 323 30.92 13.14 -27.81
CA ILE A 323 30.39 13.85 -26.64
C ILE A 323 30.40 15.35 -26.95
N ASP A 324 29.22 15.96 -26.91
CA ASP A 324 29.03 17.39 -27.11
C ASP A 324 28.90 18.13 -25.76
N ILE A 325 29.07 19.45 -25.78
CA ILE A 325 28.71 20.30 -24.63
C ILE A 325 27.19 20.15 -24.38
N ASP A 326 26.79 20.17 -23.10
CA ASP A 326 25.44 19.91 -22.59
C ASP A 326 24.96 18.45 -22.65
N ASP A 327 25.78 17.52 -23.14
CA ASP A 327 25.54 16.08 -22.97
C ASP A 327 25.66 15.65 -21.50
N ILE A 328 24.95 14.58 -21.15
CA ILE A 328 25.00 13.99 -19.82
C ILE A 328 25.92 12.77 -19.82
N VAL A 329 26.84 12.73 -18.86
CA VAL A 329 27.74 11.60 -18.62
C VAL A 329 27.39 10.91 -17.32
N ILE A 330 27.26 9.59 -17.37
CA ILE A 330 26.94 8.71 -16.25
C ILE A 330 28.17 7.85 -15.96
N VAL A 331 28.76 8.04 -14.79
CA VAL A 331 29.91 7.28 -14.32
C VAL A 331 29.42 6.01 -13.64
N SER A 332 29.70 4.85 -14.24
CA SER A 332 29.28 3.56 -13.68
C SER A 332 30.12 3.14 -12.48
N ASN A 333 29.51 2.43 -11.52
CA ASN A 333 30.20 1.61 -10.54
C ASN A 333 29.88 0.12 -10.79
N GLY A 334 30.62 -0.51 -11.70
CA GLY A 334 30.25 -1.83 -12.24
C GLY A 334 28.99 -1.78 -13.10
N ASN A 335 28.31 -2.91 -13.29
CA ASN A 335 27.21 -3.01 -14.25
C ASN A 335 25.85 -2.54 -13.70
N TYR A 336 25.69 -2.58 -12.38
CA TYR A 336 24.38 -2.45 -11.74
C TYR A 336 24.17 -1.11 -11.04
N LYS A 337 25.13 -0.20 -11.15
CA LYS A 337 25.23 0.97 -10.28
C LYS A 337 25.91 2.14 -10.99
N ALA A 338 25.56 3.37 -10.62
CA ALA A 338 26.22 4.60 -11.05
C ALA A 338 26.66 5.43 -9.84
N ARG A 339 27.89 5.96 -9.90
CA ARG A 339 28.51 6.73 -8.82
C ARG A 339 28.64 8.23 -9.07
N ALA A 340 28.44 8.70 -10.30
CA ALA A 340 28.32 10.12 -10.59
C ALA A 340 27.53 10.38 -11.88
N ILE A 341 26.92 11.56 -11.97
CA ILE A 341 26.23 12.08 -13.14
C ILE A 341 26.69 13.52 -13.34
N GLY A 342 27.22 13.84 -14.51
CA GLY A 342 27.73 15.16 -14.85
C GLY A 342 27.16 15.67 -16.18
N LYS A 343 27.10 16.99 -16.33
CA LYS A 343 26.86 17.67 -17.60
C LYS A 343 28.17 18.12 -18.19
N VAL A 344 28.40 17.86 -19.46
CA VAL A 344 29.63 18.27 -20.15
C VAL A 344 29.62 19.77 -20.39
N THR A 345 30.71 20.44 -20.01
CA THR A 345 30.86 21.91 -20.11
C THR A 345 32.04 22.35 -20.96
N GLY A 346 32.95 21.43 -21.29
CA GLY A 346 34.16 21.73 -22.05
C GLY A 346 34.43 20.76 -23.20
N GLU A 347 35.24 21.25 -24.14
CA GLU A 347 35.74 20.47 -25.26
C GLU A 347 36.79 19.43 -24.81
N TYR A 348 37.18 18.56 -25.74
CA TYR A 348 38.28 17.62 -25.53
C TYR A 348 39.60 18.35 -25.25
N GLU A 349 40.29 17.93 -24.20
CA GLU A 349 41.61 18.43 -23.81
C GLU A 349 42.59 17.26 -23.61
N TYR A 350 43.84 17.47 -23.99
CA TYR A 350 44.94 16.54 -23.75
C TYR A 350 45.91 17.13 -22.72
N ASP A 351 46.21 16.37 -21.67
CA ASP A 351 47.20 16.73 -20.66
C ASP A 351 48.54 16.02 -20.94
N GLU A 352 49.53 16.78 -21.39
CA GLU A 352 50.89 16.27 -21.59
C GLU A 352 51.64 16.07 -20.27
N ALA A 353 51.27 16.82 -19.21
CA ALA A 353 51.99 16.77 -17.94
C ALA A 353 51.74 15.46 -17.17
N GLY A 354 50.63 14.77 -17.45
CA GLY A 354 50.28 13.50 -16.82
C GLY A 354 49.99 13.69 -15.34
N VAL A 355 49.11 14.63 -15.01
CA VAL A 355 48.76 14.96 -13.61
C VAL A 355 48.16 13.73 -12.89
N ILE A 356 47.49 12.86 -13.65
CA ILE A 356 47.11 11.50 -13.26
C ILE A 356 47.45 10.53 -14.42
N ASP A 357 47.29 9.23 -14.21
CA ASP A 357 47.58 8.20 -15.23
C ASP A 357 46.71 8.30 -16.51
N TYR A 358 45.71 9.17 -16.53
CA TYR A 358 44.86 9.45 -17.69
C TYR A 358 45.22 10.82 -18.29
N HIS A 359 45.26 10.90 -19.62
CA HIS A 359 45.74 12.09 -20.35
C HIS A 359 44.66 12.78 -21.20
N HIS A 360 43.45 12.21 -21.25
CA HIS A 360 42.35 12.71 -22.07
C HIS A 360 41.22 13.19 -21.17
N PHE A 361 40.86 14.47 -21.27
CA PHE A 361 39.94 15.14 -20.36
C PHE A 361 38.82 15.88 -21.08
N ARG A 362 37.72 16.06 -20.36
CA ARG A 362 36.68 17.06 -20.65
C ARG A 362 36.20 17.66 -19.34
N SER A 363 35.89 18.95 -19.33
CA SER A 363 35.28 19.62 -18.18
C SER A 363 33.81 19.26 -18.05
N VAL A 364 33.34 19.07 -16.81
CA VAL A 364 31.94 18.73 -16.50
C VAL A 364 31.44 19.51 -15.29
N GLU A 365 30.14 19.81 -15.24
CA GLU A 365 29.44 20.22 -14.04
C GLU A 365 28.81 18.98 -13.41
N TRP A 366 29.24 18.58 -12.20
CA TRP A 366 28.67 17.43 -11.52
C TRP A 366 27.26 17.73 -11.00
N LEU A 367 26.26 17.08 -11.60
CA LEU A 367 24.86 17.18 -11.20
C LEU A 367 24.56 16.29 -9.98
N TRP A 368 25.23 15.14 -9.90
CA TRP A 368 25.10 14.20 -8.80
C TRP A 368 26.40 13.40 -8.61
N VAL A 369 26.86 13.21 -7.36
CA VAL A 369 28.06 12.40 -7.03
C VAL A 369 27.84 11.62 -5.74
N SER A 370 28.02 10.31 -5.78
CA SER A 370 27.95 9.45 -4.59
C SER A 370 28.92 9.95 -3.51
N LYS A 371 28.46 10.08 -2.27
CA LYS A 371 29.30 10.38 -1.12
C LYS A 371 30.02 9.14 -0.59
N ASP A 372 29.39 7.97 -0.71
CA ASP A 372 29.93 6.69 -0.29
C ASP A 372 29.25 5.52 -1.02
N ASP A 373 29.71 4.29 -0.81
CA ASP A 373 29.12 3.10 -1.44
C ASP A 373 27.63 2.87 -1.08
N ALA A 374 27.16 3.55 -0.05
CA ALA A 374 25.83 3.41 0.52
C ALA A 374 24.83 4.39 -0.12
N ASP A 375 25.26 5.39 -0.90
CA ASP A 375 24.38 6.30 -1.64
C ASP A 375 24.46 6.19 -3.16
N ILE A 376 25.12 5.13 -3.67
CA ILE A 376 25.21 4.82 -5.09
C ILE A 376 23.82 4.59 -5.71
N VAL A 377 23.60 5.16 -6.90
CA VAL A 377 22.35 5.03 -7.66
C VAL A 377 22.27 3.64 -8.33
N PRO A 378 21.22 2.85 -8.09
CA PRO A 378 20.96 1.60 -8.82
C PRO A 378 20.72 1.86 -10.32
N VAL A 379 21.17 0.94 -11.18
CA VAL A 379 21.07 1.10 -12.64
C VAL A 379 19.63 1.22 -13.12
N GLU A 380 18.66 0.65 -12.41
CA GLU A 380 17.23 0.71 -12.78
C GLU A 380 16.67 2.14 -12.71
N ARG A 381 17.30 3.03 -11.93
CA ARG A 381 16.99 4.47 -11.90
C ARG A 381 17.51 5.21 -13.14
N ILE A 382 18.32 4.55 -13.97
CA ILE A 382 18.97 5.14 -15.15
C ILE A 382 18.52 4.42 -16.41
N LEU A 383 18.39 3.09 -16.38
CA LEU A 383 18.03 2.24 -17.51
C LEU A 383 16.77 1.41 -17.23
N ILE A 384 15.96 1.23 -18.26
CA ILE A 384 14.77 0.39 -18.25
C ILE A 384 15.19 -1.03 -18.64
N ASP A 385 14.97 -2.00 -17.73
CA ASP A 385 15.21 -3.44 -17.94
C ASP A 385 16.60 -3.82 -18.51
N LYS A 386 17.61 -2.98 -18.24
CA LYS A 386 18.98 -3.15 -18.74
C LYS A 386 20.01 -2.84 -17.66
N ILE A 387 21.24 -3.31 -17.90
CA ILE A 387 22.42 -3.05 -17.06
C ILE A 387 23.50 -2.38 -17.89
N PHE A 388 24.48 -1.74 -17.24
CA PHE A 388 25.62 -1.19 -17.96
C PHE A 388 26.48 -2.29 -18.56
N SER A 389 27.02 -2.04 -19.76
CA SER A 389 28.04 -2.86 -20.38
C SER A 389 29.41 -2.60 -19.73
N GLN A 390 30.30 -3.61 -19.80
CA GLN A 390 31.70 -3.49 -19.39
C GLN A 390 32.53 -2.55 -20.28
N GLN A 391 31.99 -2.09 -21.42
CA GLN A 391 32.67 -1.09 -22.24
C GLN A 391 32.95 0.19 -21.45
N ALA A 392 34.18 0.71 -21.57
CA ALA A 392 34.62 1.89 -20.85
C ALA A 392 33.85 3.16 -21.24
N ILE A 393 33.39 3.26 -22.50
CA ILE A 393 32.60 4.40 -22.97
C ILE A 393 31.64 3.99 -24.09
N TYR A 394 30.38 4.41 -23.99
CA TYR A 394 29.39 4.28 -25.06
C TYR A 394 28.19 5.20 -24.83
N MET A 395 27.51 5.56 -25.93
CA MET A 395 26.26 6.31 -25.89
C MET A 395 25.10 5.39 -25.51
N LEU A 396 24.25 5.84 -24.59
CA LEU A 396 23.02 5.19 -24.18
C LEU A 396 21.89 5.57 -25.14
N ALA A 397 21.12 4.58 -25.59
CA ALA A 397 19.93 4.86 -26.39
C ALA A 397 18.86 5.53 -25.52
N LYS A 398 18.17 6.54 -26.05
CA LYS A 398 17.16 7.29 -25.30
C LYS A 398 15.99 6.41 -24.86
N ASP A 399 15.61 5.44 -25.68
CA ASP A 399 14.56 4.46 -25.37
C ASP A 399 14.94 3.50 -24.24
N ASP A 400 16.24 3.37 -23.95
CA ASP A 400 16.72 2.54 -22.84
C ASP A 400 16.77 3.31 -21.52
N LEU A 401 16.61 4.63 -21.54
CA LEU A 401 16.75 5.48 -20.35
C LEU A 401 15.45 5.57 -19.56
N ASN A 402 15.58 5.49 -18.24
CA ASN A 402 14.52 5.85 -17.31
C ASN A 402 14.48 7.37 -17.14
N LEU A 403 13.95 8.08 -18.14
CA LEU A 403 14.02 9.55 -18.22
C LEU A 403 13.32 10.26 -17.07
N GLU A 404 12.19 9.73 -16.60
CA GLU A 404 11.46 10.32 -15.47
C GLU A 404 12.29 10.21 -14.18
N SER A 405 12.89 9.05 -13.91
CA SER A 405 13.75 8.83 -12.76
C SER A 405 15.05 9.63 -12.84
N LEU A 406 15.66 9.71 -14.03
CA LEU A 406 16.88 10.47 -14.26
C LEU A 406 16.65 11.97 -14.07
N ARG A 407 15.52 12.49 -14.57
CA ARG A 407 15.08 13.86 -14.29
C ARG A 407 14.96 14.06 -12.79
N GLU A 408 14.21 13.21 -12.09
CA GLU A 408 14.07 13.32 -10.62
C GLU A 408 15.43 13.38 -9.90
N LEU A 409 16.41 12.57 -10.34
CA LEU A 409 17.75 12.54 -9.76
C LEU A 409 18.56 13.82 -9.96
N ILE A 410 18.43 14.52 -11.10
CA ILE A 410 19.31 15.63 -11.48
C ILE A 410 18.62 17.00 -11.62
N THR A 411 17.29 17.05 -11.67
CA THR A 411 16.53 18.30 -11.69
C THR A 411 16.12 18.74 -10.31
N GLY A 412 15.98 17.84 -9.33
CA GLY A 412 15.33 18.16 -8.06
C GLY A 412 13.88 18.63 -8.25
N ARG A 413 13.00 18.48 -7.25
CA ARG A 413 11.63 19.03 -7.40
C ARG A 413 11.69 20.56 -7.49
N ASN A 414 11.05 21.10 -8.53
CA ASN A 414 10.66 22.51 -8.63
C ASN A 414 9.98 22.98 -7.35
N GLU A 415 10.20 24.25 -7.02
CA GLU A 415 9.87 25.00 -5.78
C GLU A 415 8.38 24.97 -5.32
N GLN A 416 7.51 24.16 -5.92
CA GLN A 416 6.09 24.03 -5.54
C GLN A 416 5.74 22.75 -4.76
N GLY A 417 6.67 21.80 -4.60
CA GLY A 417 6.44 20.58 -3.82
C GLY A 417 7.03 20.66 -2.42
N THR A 418 6.20 20.85 -1.38
CA THR A 418 6.66 20.87 0.02
C THR A 418 6.92 19.43 0.52
N GLY A 419 8.12 18.89 0.27
CA GLY A 419 8.60 17.65 0.91
C GLY A 419 9.67 16.89 0.13
N GLU A 420 10.49 16.09 0.83
CA GLU A 420 11.41 15.13 0.21
C GLU A 420 10.64 14.09 -0.62
N SER A 421 11.21 13.64 -1.76
CA SER A 421 10.63 12.53 -2.52
C SER A 421 10.46 11.31 -1.62
N GLN A 422 9.24 10.77 -1.59
CA GLN A 422 8.94 9.55 -0.85
C GLN A 422 9.15 8.33 -1.76
N PHE A 423 9.50 7.22 -1.14
CA PHE A 423 9.72 5.94 -1.81
C PHE A 423 8.93 4.86 -1.10
N ILE A 424 8.40 3.89 -1.83
CA ILE A 424 7.51 2.88 -1.28
C ILE A 424 7.93 1.49 -1.75
N ILE A 425 8.08 0.56 -0.81
CA ILE A 425 8.11 -0.86 -1.13
C ILE A 425 6.76 -1.49 -0.78
N VAL A 426 6.14 -2.10 -1.77
CA VAL A 426 4.93 -2.90 -1.60
C VAL A 426 5.33 -4.37 -1.45
N ILE A 427 4.93 -4.98 -0.34
CA ILE A 427 5.17 -6.38 -0.02
C ILE A 427 3.84 -7.11 0.02
N ASP A 428 3.50 -7.73 -1.10
CA ASP A 428 2.27 -8.52 -1.21
C ASP A 428 2.44 -9.88 -0.53
N GLU A 429 1.36 -10.36 0.11
CA GLU A 429 1.33 -11.62 0.85
C GLU A 429 2.47 -11.71 1.89
N ILE A 430 2.69 -10.62 2.65
CA ILE A 430 3.84 -10.48 3.55
C ILE A 430 3.97 -11.64 4.55
N ASN A 431 2.85 -12.25 4.94
CA ASN A 431 2.84 -13.37 5.86
C ASN A 431 3.36 -14.67 5.22
N ARG A 432 3.24 -14.90 3.90
CA ARG A 432 3.63 -16.17 3.24
C ARG A 432 5.13 -16.50 3.34
N GLY A 433 5.97 -15.51 3.61
CA GLY A 433 7.41 -15.68 3.84
C GLY A 433 7.77 -15.71 5.33
N ASN A 434 8.93 -16.28 5.67
CA ASN A 434 9.47 -16.11 7.02
C ASN A 434 10.06 -14.70 7.17
N ILE A 435 9.22 -13.76 7.58
CA ILE A 435 9.56 -12.33 7.63
C ILE A 435 10.82 -12.08 8.47
N SER A 436 10.97 -12.73 9.62
CA SER A 436 12.16 -12.59 10.48
C SER A 436 13.43 -13.02 9.75
N LYS A 437 13.38 -14.08 8.95
CA LYS A 437 14.52 -14.54 8.14
C LYS A 437 14.77 -13.63 6.93
N ILE A 438 13.70 -13.13 6.30
CA ILE A 438 13.80 -12.26 5.11
C ILE A 438 14.38 -10.89 5.47
N PHE A 439 13.88 -10.26 6.53
CA PHE A 439 14.42 -8.98 7.01
C PHE A 439 15.75 -9.14 7.75
N GLY A 440 15.99 -10.30 8.37
CA GLY A 440 17.19 -10.55 9.17
C GLY A 440 17.39 -9.47 10.23
N GLU A 441 18.58 -8.88 10.22
CA GLU A 441 19.01 -7.79 11.08
C GLU A 441 18.32 -6.43 10.79
N LEU A 442 17.75 -6.26 9.58
CA LEU A 442 17.07 -5.01 9.18
C LEU A 442 15.75 -4.78 9.91
N ILE A 443 15.21 -5.81 10.55
CA ILE A 443 13.95 -5.73 11.30
C ILE A 443 13.99 -4.61 12.35
N THR A 444 15.16 -4.26 12.87
CA THR A 444 15.32 -3.16 13.82
C THR A 444 15.39 -1.80 13.12
N LEU A 445 15.93 -1.74 11.91
CA LEU A 445 16.13 -0.50 11.15
C LEU A 445 14.84 0.05 10.53
N ILE A 446 13.83 -0.78 10.34
CA ILE A 446 12.54 -0.33 9.80
C ILE A 446 11.75 0.53 10.79
N GLU A 447 12.10 0.52 12.09
CA GLU A 447 11.46 1.37 13.10
C GLU A 447 11.67 2.87 12.76
N PRO A 448 10.62 3.71 12.74
CA PRO A 448 10.72 5.09 12.25
C PRO A 448 11.81 5.94 12.91
N ASP A 449 12.03 5.82 14.22
CA ASP A 449 12.99 6.61 14.97
C ASP A 449 14.45 6.18 14.76
N LYS A 450 14.69 4.99 14.20
CA LYS A 450 16.01 4.40 13.95
C LYS A 450 16.54 4.60 12.53
N ARG A 451 15.74 5.25 11.69
CA ARG A 451 16.07 5.54 10.29
C ARG A 451 17.07 6.68 10.14
N LEU A 452 17.68 6.76 8.97
CA LEU A 452 18.61 7.83 8.59
C LEU A 452 17.95 9.20 8.78
N GLY A 453 18.64 10.10 9.49
CA GLY A 453 18.17 11.44 9.79
C GLY A 453 17.17 11.53 10.95
N GLN A 454 16.96 10.45 11.70
CA GLN A 454 16.04 10.40 12.85
C GLN A 454 16.78 10.31 14.19
N LYS A 455 16.07 10.58 15.29
CA LYS A 455 16.67 10.80 16.63
C LYS A 455 17.56 9.65 17.11
N ASN A 456 17.18 8.41 16.83
CA ASN A 456 17.87 7.21 17.29
C ASN A 456 18.50 6.45 16.11
N GLU A 457 18.97 7.16 15.08
CA GLU A 457 19.55 6.57 13.86
C GLU A 457 20.50 5.40 14.18
N ILE A 458 20.28 4.26 13.52
CA ILE A 458 21.13 3.08 13.63
C ILE A 458 21.62 2.67 12.25
N SER A 459 22.89 2.29 12.16
CA SER A 459 23.47 1.58 11.02
C SER A 459 23.92 0.20 11.45
N ILE A 460 23.81 -0.79 10.58
CA ILE A 460 24.37 -2.13 10.79
C ILE A 460 25.36 -2.48 9.68
N THR A 461 26.20 -3.47 9.90
CA THR A 461 27.09 -4.01 8.87
C THR A 461 26.44 -5.21 8.20
N LEU A 462 26.26 -5.16 6.89
CA LEU A 462 25.65 -6.26 6.13
C LEU A 462 26.63 -7.43 5.98
N PRO A 463 26.17 -8.69 6.06
CA PRO A 463 27.02 -9.87 6.19
C PRO A 463 27.74 -10.26 4.89
N TYR A 464 27.17 -9.99 3.72
CA TYR A 464 27.77 -10.40 2.44
C TYR A 464 28.71 -9.33 1.90
N SER A 465 28.30 -8.06 1.92
CA SER A 465 29.11 -6.94 1.44
C SER A 465 30.09 -6.39 2.47
N GLY A 466 29.83 -6.56 3.77
CA GLY A 466 30.61 -5.93 4.83
C GLY A 466 30.41 -4.42 4.95
N LEU A 467 29.48 -3.84 4.19
CA LEU A 467 29.19 -2.41 4.16
C LEU A 467 28.20 -2.00 5.25
N LYS A 468 28.28 -0.74 5.69
CA LYS A 468 27.27 -0.17 6.59
C LYS A 468 25.97 0.11 5.83
N PHE A 469 24.85 -0.14 6.49
CA PHE A 469 23.51 0.05 5.94
C PHE A 469 22.53 0.60 6.98
N ASN A 470 21.67 1.51 6.53
CA ASN A 470 20.63 2.21 7.30
C ASN A 470 19.35 2.35 6.45
N VAL A 471 18.17 2.40 7.06
CA VAL A 471 16.93 2.60 6.29
C VAL A 471 16.63 4.11 6.20
N PRO A 472 16.43 4.70 5.01
CA PRO A 472 16.08 6.11 4.86
C PRO A 472 14.71 6.47 5.46
N SER A 473 14.58 7.67 6.01
CA SER A 473 13.32 8.14 6.61
C SER A 473 12.21 8.42 5.59
N ASN A 474 12.55 8.61 4.30
CA ASN A 474 11.62 8.79 3.19
C ASN A 474 11.17 7.47 2.52
N ILE A 475 11.58 6.31 3.04
CA ILE A 475 11.05 5.00 2.63
C ILE A 475 9.73 4.71 3.37
N HIS A 476 8.78 4.05 2.70
CA HIS A 476 7.58 3.49 3.30
C HIS A 476 7.45 2.01 2.93
N ILE A 477 6.95 1.21 3.86
CA ILE A 477 6.71 -0.22 3.65
C ILE A 477 5.20 -0.44 3.72
N LEU A 478 4.60 -0.88 2.61
CA LEU A 478 3.19 -1.23 2.53
C LEU A 478 3.06 -2.74 2.31
N GLY A 479 2.58 -3.46 3.31
CA GLY A 479 2.31 -4.89 3.23
C GLY A 479 0.85 -5.18 2.92
N THR A 480 0.57 -6.30 2.26
CA THR A 480 -0.76 -6.91 2.25
C THR A 480 -0.73 -8.25 2.99
N MET A 481 -1.82 -8.61 3.66
CA MET A 481 -1.95 -9.89 4.36
C MET A 481 -3.38 -10.45 4.21
N ASN A 482 -3.49 -11.70 3.77
CA ASN A 482 -4.76 -12.44 3.89
C ASN A 482 -4.84 -13.09 5.27
N THR A 483 -5.98 -12.91 5.95
CA THR A 483 -6.20 -13.50 7.28
C THR A 483 -6.74 -14.93 7.24
N ALA A 484 -7.38 -15.34 6.14
CA ALA A 484 -7.90 -16.71 5.97
C ALA A 484 -6.79 -17.77 5.86
N ASP A 485 -5.57 -17.38 5.50
CA ASP A 485 -4.47 -18.33 5.29
C ASP A 485 -3.90 -18.86 6.63
N ARG A 486 -4.53 -19.91 7.18
CA ARG A 486 -4.12 -20.57 8.44
C ARG A 486 -2.80 -21.35 8.35
N SER A 487 -2.29 -21.62 7.14
CA SER A 487 -1.05 -22.37 6.89
C SER A 487 0.22 -21.53 7.06
N ILE A 488 0.07 -20.26 7.41
CA ILE A 488 1.12 -19.26 7.42
C ILE A 488 1.54 -18.93 8.87
N ALA A 489 2.84 -18.71 9.08
CA ALA A 489 3.36 -18.27 10.38
C ALA A 489 2.68 -16.96 10.80
N LEU A 490 2.03 -16.95 11.97
CA LEU A 490 1.55 -15.72 12.60
C LEU A 490 2.72 -14.73 12.67
N LEU A 491 2.49 -13.49 12.24
CA LEU A 491 3.45 -12.40 12.40
C LEU A 491 3.91 -12.34 13.85
N ASP A 492 5.23 -12.46 14.08
CA ASP A 492 5.81 -12.36 15.41
C ASP A 492 5.39 -11.02 16.05
N THR A 493 5.11 -11.05 17.35
CA THR A 493 4.90 -9.88 18.22
C THR A 493 5.92 -8.77 17.98
N ALA A 494 7.17 -9.12 17.72
CA ALA A 494 8.24 -8.17 17.42
C ALA A 494 8.03 -7.45 16.07
N LEU A 495 7.47 -8.11 15.06
CA LEU A 495 7.09 -7.47 13.80
C LEU A 495 5.83 -6.65 13.97
N ARG A 496 4.83 -7.19 14.68
CA ARG A 496 3.56 -6.49 14.89
C ARG A 496 3.72 -5.10 15.51
N ARG A 497 4.69 -4.88 16.41
CA ARG A 497 4.96 -3.56 17.00
C ARG A 497 5.65 -2.55 16.05
N ARG A 498 6.05 -2.96 14.85
CA ARG A 498 6.80 -2.15 13.88
C ARG A 498 5.97 -1.75 12.65
N PHE A 499 4.74 -2.27 12.55
CA PHE A 499 3.79 -1.98 11.50
C PHE A 499 2.47 -1.54 12.11
N ASP A 500 1.81 -0.59 11.46
CA ASP A 500 0.41 -0.29 11.72
C ASP A 500 -0.47 -1.21 10.87
N PHE A 501 -1.48 -1.81 11.50
CA PHE A 501 -2.36 -2.78 10.86
C PHE A 501 -3.67 -2.11 10.51
N ILE A 502 -4.00 -2.06 9.22
CA ILE A 502 -5.21 -1.48 8.68
C ILE A 502 -6.11 -2.61 8.21
N GLU A 503 -7.23 -2.80 8.90
CA GLU A 503 -8.16 -3.88 8.62
C GLU A 503 -9.05 -3.54 7.41
N MET A 504 -9.15 -4.48 6.48
CA MET A 504 -9.89 -4.35 5.22
C MET A 504 -11.00 -5.38 5.21
N MET A 505 -12.20 -4.98 5.64
CA MET A 505 -13.41 -5.81 5.63
C MET A 505 -14.23 -5.64 4.34
N PRO A 506 -15.12 -6.60 4.01
CA PRO A 506 -16.00 -6.47 2.85
C PRO A 506 -16.87 -5.20 2.92
N ASN A 507 -16.65 -4.28 1.98
CA ASN A 507 -17.59 -3.18 1.72
C ASN A 507 -18.72 -3.64 0.78
N TYR A 508 -19.94 -3.78 1.27
CA TYR A 508 -21.09 -4.20 0.45
C TYR A 508 -21.65 -3.08 -0.43
N ASN A 509 -21.43 -1.81 -0.05
CA ASN A 509 -22.07 -0.66 -0.71
C ASN A 509 -21.54 -0.42 -2.13
N VAL A 510 -20.36 -0.96 -2.47
CA VAL A 510 -19.76 -0.89 -3.81
C VAL A 510 -20.46 -1.82 -4.82
N LEU A 511 -21.30 -2.74 -4.35
CA LEU A 511 -22.05 -3.65 -5.22
C LEU A 511 -23.40 -3.03 -5.61
N PRO A 512 -23.97 -3.40 -6.77
CA PRO A 512 -25.30 -2.94 -7.17
C PRO A 512 -26.40 -3.55 -6.26
N SER A 513 -27.43 -2.76 -5.95
CA SER A 513 -28.60 -3.22 -5.19
C SER A 513 -29.68 -3.87 -6.07
N ASP A 514 -29.58 -3.75 -7.39
CA ASP A 514 -30.48 -4.42 -8.33
C ASP A 514 -29.75 -4.76 -9.65
N VAL A 515 -29.72 -6.05 -9.97
CA VAL A 515 -29.24 -6.62 -11.24
C VAL A 515 -30.28 -7.66 -11.68
N GLU A 516 -31.18 -7.28 -12.58
CA GLU A 516 -32.26 -8.17 -13.06
C GLU A 516 -33.09 -8.79 -11.91
N GLY A 517 -33.31 -8.03 -10.81
CA GLY A 517 -34.03 -8.50 -9.62
C GLY A 517 -33.16 -9.16 -8.55
N LEU A 518 -31.84 -9.19 -8.72
CA LEU A 518 -30.86 -9.61 -7.73
C LEU A 518 -30.26 -8.42 -6.98
N ASP A 519 -30.44 -8.38 -5.65
CA ASP A 519 -29.63 -7.52 -4.78
C ASP A 519 -28.30 -8.20 -4.42
N ALA A 520 -27.20 -7.75 -5.05
CA ALA A 520 -25.87 -8.31 -4.81
C ALA A 520 -25.30 -7.91 -3.43
N ARG A 521 -25.74 -6.79 -2.86
CA ARG A 521 -25.33 -6.35 -1.52
C ARG A 521 -25.88 -7.32 -0.48
N LEU A 522 -27.19 -7.58 -0.52
CA LEU A 522 -27.85 -8.51 0.39
C LEU A 522 -27.37 -9.95 0.21
N LEU A 523 -27.10 -10.36 -1.04
CA LEU A 523 -26.52 -11.67 -1.34
C LEU A 523 -25.19 -11.86 -0.59
N LEU A 524 -24.22 -10.98 -0.80
CA LEU A 524 -22.89 -11.10 -0.19
C LEU A 524 -22.95 -10.92 1.34
N GLN A 525 -23.74 -9.98 1.83
CA GLN A 525 -23.92 -9.78 3.27
C GLN A 525 -24.47 -11.05 3.94
N THR A 526 -25.53 -11.65 3.38
CA THR A 526 -26.13 -12.85 3.97
C THR A 526 -25.19 -14.06 3.90
N LEU A 527 -24.41 -14.19 2.82
CA LEU A 527 -23.36 -15.22 2.75
C LEU A 527 -22.35 -15.01 3.88
N ASN A 528 -21.85 -13.79 4.05
CA ASN A 528 -20.85 -13.47 5.07
C ASN A 528 -21.38 -13.64 6.49
N ASP A 529 -22.61 -13.22 6.79
CA ASP A 529 -23.22 -13.42 8.11
C ASP A 529 -23.29 -14.91 8.48
N ARG A 530 -23.59 -15.77 7.49
CA ARG A 530 -23.62 -17.23 7.69
C ARG A 530 -22.22 -17.83 7.82
N ILE A 531 -21.27 -17.39 7.00
CA ILE A 531 -19.88 -17.85 7.06
C ILE A 531 -19.25 -17.46 8.41
N GLU A 532 -19.43 -16.22 8.86
CA GLU A 532 -18.90 -15.74 10.14
C GLU A 532 -19.48 -16.52 11.32
N TYR A 533 -20.77 -16.86 11.27
CA TYR A 533 -21.41 -17.68 12.29
C TYR A 533 -20.93 -19.14 12.30
N LEU A 534 -20.78 -19.75 11.12
CA LEU A 534 -20.42 -21.17 10.98
C LEU A 534 -18.90 -21.44 11.02
N TYR A 535 -18.09 -20.42 10.76
CA TYR A 535 -16.65 -20.51 10.62
C TYR A 535 -15.93 -19.48 11.49
N ASP A 536 -15.61 -18.30 10.95
CA ASP A 536 -15.07 -17.15 11.68
C ASP A 536 -15.12 -15.88 10.80
N ARG A 537 -14.75 -14.75 11.40
CA ARG A 537 -14.70 -13.43 10.76
C ARG A 537 -13.61 -13.31 9.67
N ASP A 538 -12.53 -14.09 9.75
CA ASP A 538 -11.39 -13.98 8.83
C ASP A 538 -11.64 -14.67 7.49
N HIS A 539 -12.67 -15.51 7.40
CA HIS A 539 -13.07 -16.26 6.20
C HIS A 539 -14.28 -15.66 5.49
N VAL A 540 -14.76 -14.48 5.89
CA VAL A 540 -15.81 -13.80 5.11
C VAL A 540 -15.29 -13.44 3.71
N ILE A 541 -16.19 -13.29 2.77
CA ILE A 541 -15.87 -13.10 1.35
C ILE A 541 -15.90 -11.62 1.02
N GLY A 542 -14.83 -11.11 0.40
CA GLY A 542 -14.77 -9.72 -0.02
C GLY A 542 -15.52 -9.42 -1.32
N HIS A 543 -15.87 -8.15 -1.52
CA HIS A 543 -16.66 -7.67 -2.65
C HIS A 543 -15.95 -7.79 -4.01
N ALA A 544 -14.61 -7.90 -4.05
CA ALA A 544 -13.86 -7.90 -5.31
C ALA A 544 -14.24 -9.07 -6.25
N TYR A 545 -14.74 -10.19 -5.71
CA TYR A 545 -15.26 -11.31 -6.52
C TYR A 545 -16.50 -10.92 -7.35
N PHE A 546 -17.24 -9.91 -6.90
CA PHE A 546 -18.56 -9.51 -7.38
C PHE A 546 -18.55 -8.18 -8.14
N ILE A 547 -17.40 -7.52 -8.27
CA ILE A 547 -17.26 -6.28 -9.03
C ILE A 547 -17.05 -6.60 -10.52
N THR A 548 -17.79 -5.91 -11.39
CA THR A 548 -17.68 -5.95 -12.85
C THR A 548 -18.20 -4.64 -13.45
N GLU A 549 -17.71 -4.28 -14.65
CA GLU A 549 -18.23 -3.14 -15.42
C GLU A 549 -19.61 -3.45 -16.04
N GLU A 550 -19.86 -4.72 -16.37
CA GLU A 550 -21.11 -5.20 -16.96
C GLU A 550 -21.81 -6.20 -16.02
N PRO A 551 -22.58 -5.72 -15.03
CA PRO A 551 -23.29 -6.59 -14.10
C PRO A 551 -24.50 -7.25 -14.77
N THR A 552 -24.47 -8.58 -14.88
CA THR A 552 -25.56 -9.41 -15.40
C THR A 552 -25.85 -10.57 -14.46
N LEU A 553 -27.06 -11.15 -14.52
CA LEU A 553 -27.37 -12.32 -13.68
C LEU A 553 -26.40 -13.50 -13.92
N ASP A 554 -26.03 -13.75 -15.18
CA ASP A 554 -25.10 -14.82 -15.58
C ASP A 554 -23.71 -14.62 -14.97
N PHE A 555 -23.23 -13.38 -14.88
CA PHE A 555 -21.98 -13.07 -14.17
C PHE A 555 -22.06 -13.53 -12.70
N TYR A 556 -23.11 -13.15 -11.96
CA TYR A 556 -23.25 -13.54 -10.56
C TYR A 556 -23.41 -15.05 -10.36
N ILE A 557 -24.14 -15.73 -11.25
CA ILE A 557 -24.21 -17.20 -11.25
C ILE A 557 -22.82 -17.81 -11.43
N SER A 558 -22.05 -17.32 -12.40
CA SER A 558 -20.70 -17.82 -12.68
C SER A 558 -19.76 -17.60 -11.50
N VAL A 559 -19.83 -16.43 -10.84
CA VAL A 559 -19.06 -16.12 -9.63
C VAL A 559 -19.39 -17.12 -8.52
N MET A 560 -20.68 -17.37 -8.28
CA MET A 560 -21.10 -18.33 -7.26
C MET A 560 -20.58 -19.74 -7.55
N GLN A 561 -20.73 -20.23 -8.79
CA GLN A 561 -20.36 -21.59 -9.16
C GLN A 561 -18.84 -21.83 -9.24
N GLN A 562 -18.09 -20.86 -9.78
CA GLN A 562 -16.68 -21.05 -10.15
C GLN A 562 -15.71 -20.49 -9.12
N LYS A 563 -16.15 -19.55 -8.28
CA LYS A 563 -15.29 -18.89 -7.28
C LYS A 563 -15.77 -19.16 -5.86
N ILE A 564 -17.04 -18.88 -5.57
CA ILE A 564 -17.56 -18.91 -4.19
C ILE A 564 -17.75 -20.34 -3.69
N ILE A 565 -18.43 -21.22 -4.43
CA ILE A 565 -18.62 -22.60 -4.00
C ILE A 565 -17.27 -23.33 -3.82
N PRO A 566 -16.30 -23.25 -4.75
CA PRO A 566 -14.98 -23.82 -4.54
C PRO A 566 -14.27 -23.27 -3.29
N LEU A 567 -14.37 -21.97 -3.02
CA LEU A 567 -13.81 -21.38 -1.80
C LEU A 567 -14.49 -21.92 -0.54
N LEU A 568 -15.81 -22.06 -0.55
CA LEU A 568 -16.57 -22.67 0.55
C LEU A 568 -16.20 -24.15 0.76
N GLN A 569 -15.87 -24.89 -0.30
CA GLN A 569 -15.37 -26.28 -0.19
C GLN A 569 -14.02 -26.35 0.53
N GLU A 570 -13.15 -25.34 0.33
CA GLU A 570 -11.89 -25.23 1.05
C GLU A 570 -12.12 -24.90 2.52
N TYR A 571 -13.01 -23.95 2.82
CA TYR A 571 -13.32 -23.55 4.19
C TYR A 571 -13.99 -24.68 4.99
N PHE A 572 -15.04 -25.26 4.42
CA PHE A 572 -15.81 -26.33 5.02
C PHE A 572 -15.38 -27.70 4.48
N TYR A 573 -14.09 -28.02 4.63
CA TYR A 573 -13.51 -29.28 4.17
C TYR A 573 -14.32 -30.49 4.70
N ASP A 574 -14.76 -31.35 3.78
CA ASP A 574 -15.63 -32.52 4.03
C ASP A 574 -16.98 -32.21 4.73
N ASN A 575 -17.42 -30.95 4.80
CA ASN A 575 -18.65 -30.53 5.49
C ASN A 575 -19.61 -29.77 4.55
N TRP A 576 -20.19 -30.52 3.62
CA TRP A 576 -21.14 -30.00 2.64
C TRP A 576 -22.47 -29.53 3.25
N GLU A 577 -22.86 -30.04 4.41
CA GLU A 577 -24.03 -29.56 5.15
C GLU A 577 -23.89 -28.09 5.55
N SER A 578 -22.68 -27.66 5.93
CA SER A 578 -22.43 -26.25 6.25
C SER A 578 -22.47 -25.38 5.00
N ILE A 579 -21.93 -25.87 3.88
CA ILE A 579 -22.04 -25.20 2.56
C ILE A 579 -23.52 -25.08 2.17
N GLU A 580 -24.32 -26.13 2.35
CA GLU A 580 -25.77 -26.11 2.14
C GLU A 580 -26.45 -25.01 2.97
N GLN A 581 -26.09 -24.88 4.25
CA GLN A 581 -26.63 -23.84 5.13
C GLN A 581 -26.24 -22.43 4.64
N VAL A 582 -24.97 -22.22 4.27
CA VAL A 582 -24.49 -20.94 3.71
C VAL A 582 -25.30 -20.56 2.46
N LEU A 583 -25.52 -21.51 1.54
CA LEU A 583 -26.19 -21.28 0.26
C LEU A 583 -27.73 -21.28 0.31
N GLY A 584 -28.36 -21.45 1.48
CA GLY A 584 -29.83 -21.41 1.61
C GLY A 584 -30.55 -22.71 1.18
N GLY A 585 -29.86 -23.84 1.30
CA GLY A 585 -30.38 -25.19 1.07
C GLY A 585 -29.87 -25.84 -0.22
N ALA A 586 -30.31 -27.08 -0.44
CA ALA A 586 -29.99 -27.87 -1.63
C ALA A 586 -31.25 -28.41 -2.33
N GLY A 587 -31.20 -28.44 -3.66
CA GLY A 587 -32.23 -29.04 -4.50
C GLY A 587 -32.21 -30.57 -4.41
N LYS A 588 -33.32 -31.23 -4.73
CA LYS A 588 -33.43 -32.70 -4.64
C LYS A 588 -32.94 -33.44 -5.89
N ASN A 589 -32.96 -32.77 -7.04
CA ASN A 589 -32.57 -33.34 -8.33
C ASN A 589 -32.16 -32.23 -9.31
N GLU A 590 -31.67 -32.61 -10.50
CA GLU A 590 -31.13 -31.69 -11.51
C GLU A 590 -32.16 -30.72 -12.10
N LYS A 591 -33.46 -31.04 -12.02
CA LYS A 591 -34.53 -30.14 -12.48
C LYS A 591 -34.81 -29.01 -11.50
N ASP A 592 -34.26 -29.10 -10.28
CA ASP A 592 -34.43 -28.11 -9.23
C ASP A 592 -33.41 -26.98 -9.41
N THR A 593 -33.72 -26.08 -10.35
CA THR A 593 -32.85 -24.97 -10.74
C THR A 593 -32.94 -23.77 -9.80
N ASP A 594 -33.79 -23.84 -8.77
CA ASP A 594 -33.95 -22.81 -7.74
C ASP A 594 -32.93 -22.96 -6.59
N PHE A 595 -31.87 -23.76 -6.79
CA PHE A 595 -30.77 -23.97 -5.85
C PHE A 595 -29.42 -23.97 -6.56
N LEU A 596 -28.37 -23.57 -5.85
CA LEU A 596 -26.99 -23.59 -6.35
C LEU A 596 -26.32 -24.96 -6.26
N ILE A 597 -26.81 -25.82 -5.36
CA ILE A 597 -26.33 -27.19 -5.16
C ILE A 597 -27.49 -28.18 -5.08
N ILE A 598 -27.22 -29.43 -5.44
CA ILE A 598 -28.17 -30.53 -5.43
C ILE A 598 -27.67 -31.59 -4.44
N LYS A 599 -28.54 -32.05 -3.54
CA LYS A 599 -28.25 -33.11 -2.57
C LYS A 599 -28.95 -34.40 -3.00
N LYS A 600 -28.16 -35.40 -3.39
CA LYS A 600 -28.64 -36.74 -3.78
C LYS A 600 -28.32 -37.73 -2.67
N THR A 601 -29.29 -38.56 -2.30
CA THR A 601 -29.06 -39.68 -1.40
C THR A 601 -28.56 -40.88 -2.20
N VAL A 602 -27.43 -41.44 -1.80
CA VAL A 602 -26.80 -42.57 -2.49
C VAL A 602 -26.73 -43.77 -1.55
N SER A 603 -27.32 -44.89 -1.98
CA SER A 603 -27.29 -46.15 -1.24
C SER A 603 -26.12 -47.01 -1.68
N ALA A 604 -25.36 -47.56 -0.73
CA ALA A 604 -24.26 -48.48 -1.00
C ALA A 604 -24.71 -49.71 -1.82
N LYS A 605 -25.93 -50.21 -1.55
CA LYS A 605 -26.52 -51.36 -2.26
C LYS A 605 -26.73 -51.09 -3.76
N GLN A 606 -27.02 -49.83 -4.13
CA GLN A 606 -27.21 -49.44 -5.53
C GLN A 606 -25.89 -49.30 -6.29
N LEU A 607 -24.80 -48.93 -5.61
CA LEU A 607 -23.49 -48.71 -6.23
C LEU A 607 -22.65 -49.99 -6.35
N PHE A 608 -22.73 -50.89 -5.36
CA PHE A 608 -21.83 -52.05 -5.25
C PHE A 608 -22.61 -53.37 -5.37
N VAL A 609 -23.24 -53.58 -6.53
CA VAL A 609 -24.20 -54.68 -6.78
C VAL A 609 -23.62 -56.09 -6.53
N HIS A 610 -22.30 -56.27 -6.55
CA HIS A 610 -21.63 -57.57 -6.40
C HIS A 610 -20.98 -57.82 -5.04
N THR A 611 -21.17 -56.94 -4.05
CA THR A 611 -20.52 -57.07 -2.73
C THR A 611 -21.51 -57.59 -1.68
N SER A 612 -21.24 -58.77 -1.12
CA SER A 612 -22.18 -59.53 -0.27
C SER A 612 -22.39 -58.95 1.14
N LYS A 613 -21.55 -57.99 1.55
CA LYS A 613 -21.62 -57.32 2.86
C LYS A 613 -21.36 -55.83 2.68
N LEU A 614 -22.43 -55.08 2.44
CA LEU A 614 -22.38 -53.62 2.40
C LEU A 614 -23.12 -53.03 3.61
N PRO A 615 -22.63 -51.93 4.17
CA PRO A 615 -23.36 -51.18 5.18
C PRO A 615 -24.72 -50.69 4.63
N GLU A 616 -25.75 -50.64 5.48
CA GLU A 616 -27.08 -50.16 5.09
C GLU A 616 -27.25 -48.64 5.14
N TYR A 617 -26.22 -47.89 5.54
CA TYR A 617 -26.35 -46.45 5.67
C TYR A 617 -26.26 -45.75 4.31
N GLU A 618 -27.08 -44.71 4.14
CA GLU A 618 -27.10 -43.84 2.98
C GLU A 618 -26.08 -42.70 3.15
N LYS A 619 -25.45 -42.28 2.04
CA LYS A 619 -24.58 -41.09 2.02
C LYS A 619 -25.21 -39.97 1.20
N ALA A 620 -25.15 -38.75 1.72
CA ALA A 620 -25.44 -37.57 0.92
C ALA A 620 -24.30 -37.31 -0.07
N ARG A 621 -24.65 -37.05 -1.32
CA ARG A 621 -23.74 -36.61 -2.37
C ARG A 621 -24.22 -35.27 -2.89
N TYR A 622 -23.34 -34.27 -2.85
CA TYR A 622 -23.62 -32.94 -3.37
C TYR A 622 -23.03 -32.75 -4.76
N VAL A 623 -23.73 -32.00 -5.60
CA VAL A 623 -23.29 -31.61 -6.95
C VAL A 623 -23.70 -30.16 -7.18
N ILE A 624 -22.87 -29.38 -7.87
CA ILE A 624 -23.20 -28.01 -8.27
C ILE A 624 -24.32 -28.06 -9.34
N GLN A 625 -25.37 -27.25 -9.18
CA GLN A 625 -26.42 -27.11 -10.18
C GLN A 625 -25.85 -26.43 -11.43
N ALA A 626 -26.08 -27.00 -12.61
CA ALA A 626 -25.50 -26.50 -13.87
C ALA A 626 -26.16 -25.20 -14.35
N ASN A 627 -27.49 -25.10 -14.24
CA ASN A 627 -28.26 -23.96 -14.77
C ASN A 627 -29.19 -23.37 -13.68
N PRO A 628 -28.62 -22.77 -12.61
CA PRO A 628 -29.43 -22.16 -11.57
C PRO A 628 -30.15 -20.91 -12.09
N THR A 629 -31.32 -20.59 -11.54
CA THR A 629 -32.09 -19.39 -11.89
C THR A 629 -31.82 -18.26 -10.90
N LEU A 630 -32.37 -17.06 -11.16
CA LEU A 630 -32.42 -15.95 -10.19
C LEU A 630 -32.91 -16.39 -8.80
N LYS A 631 -33.85 -17.35 -8.73
CA LYS A 631 -34.37 -17.85 -7.45
C LYS A 631 -33.29 -18.54 -6.63
N ALA A 632 -32.34 -19.24 -7.26
CA ALA A 632 -31.23 -19.88 -6.55
C ALA A 632 -30.39 -18.88 -5.75
N LEU A 633 -30.13 -17.69 -6.32
CA LEU A 633 -29.37 -16.64 -5.65
C LEU A 633 -30.23 -15.91 -4.63
N THR A 634 -31.43 -15.48 -5.01
CA THR A 634 -32.31 -14.70 -4.12
C THR A 634 -32.81 -15.50 -2.91
N ARG A 635 -32.90 -16.83 -3.02
CA ARG A 635 -33.22 -17.73 -1.90
C ARG A 635 -32.24 -17.59 -0.73
N ILE A 636 -30.99 -17.21 -0.98
CA ILE A 636 -29.99 -17.01 0.06
C ILE A 636 -30.48 -15.99 1.08
N TYR A 637 -31.04 -14.86 0.64
CA TYR A 637 -31.47 -13.77 1.53
C TYR A 637 -33.00 -13.62 1.66
N LYS A 638 -33.81 -14.25 0.81
CA LYS A 638 -35.29 -14.20 0.89
C LYS A 638 -35.92 -15.30 1.75
N GLN A 639 -35.13 -16.20 2.35
CA GLN A 639 -35.65 -17.23 3.25
C GLN A 639 -35.90 -16.71 4.68
N ASN A 640 -37.04 -16.04 4.84
CA ASN A 640 -37.92 -16.20 5.99
C ASN A 640 -39.30 -15.64 5.62
N GLY A 641 -40.33 -16.49 5.69
CA GLY A 641 -41.71 -16.03 5.69
C GLY A 641 -41.95 -15.13 6.90
N ASN A 642 -41.87 -13.83 6.68
CA ASN A 642 -42.52 -12.77 7.45
C ASN A 642 -42.84 -11.60 6.49
N ALA A 643 -43.40 -11.95 5.34
CA ALA A 643 -44.02 -10.99 4.42
C ALA A 643 -45.28 -10.32 5.00
N ASP A 644 -45.74 -10.71 6.20
CA ASP A 644 -46.93 -10.16 6.88
C ASP A 644 -46.61 -9.09 7.97
N LYS A 645 -45.44 -8.46 7.95
CA LYS A 645 -45.13 -7.33 8.87
C LYS A 645 -44.75 -6.01 8.20
N GLN A 646 -44.88 -5.89 6.88
CA GLN A 646 -44.68 -4.62 6.18
C GLN A 646 -45.97 -3.81 5.91
N GLU A 647 -47.15 -4.29 6.31
CA GLU A 647 -48.41 -3.53 6.25
C GLU A 647 -48.89 -2.97 7.60
N ALA A 648 -48.06 -3.02 8.65
CA ALA A 648 -48.45 -2.53 9.97
C ALA A 648 -47.46 -1.52 10.57
N VAL A 649 -46.93 -0.60 9.76
CA VAL A 649 -46.57 0.77 10.16
C VAL A 649 -46.61 1.62 8.88
N GLU A 650 -47.81 2.09 8.51
CA GLU A 650 -47.95 3.37 7.80
C GLU A 650 -47.70 4.54 8.76
#